data_AF-A0A4P0XXI9-F1
#
_entry.id   AF-A0A4P0XXI9-F1
#
_cell.length_a   1.000
_cell.length_b   1.000
_cell.length_c   1.000
_cell.angle_alpha   90.00
_cell.angle_beta   90.00
_cell.angle_gamma   90.00
#
_symmetry.space_group_name_H-M   'P 1'
#
loop_
_entity.id
_entity.type
_entity.pdbx_description
1 polymer ?
#
loop_
_entity_poly.entity_id
_entity_poly.type
_entity_poly.pdbx_seq_one_letter_code
_entity_poly.pdbx_strand_id
1 'polypeptide(L)'
;MIQAYQKRCPFVINYLIDLATRSRRRLMIRLVKGAYWDSEIKRAQMEGLEGYPVYTRKVYTDVSYLACAKKLLAVPNLIYPQFATHNAHTLAAIYQLAGQNYYPGQYEFQCLHGMGEPLYEQVVGKVADGKLNRPCRIYAPVGTHETLLAYLVRRLLENGANTSFVNRIADNTLPLDELVADPVSAVEKLAQQEGQAGLPHPKIPLPRDLYGSGRSNSAGLDLANEHRLASLSSSLLNSALHKWQALPMLEQPVAEGEMQPVVNPAEPKDIVGYVREASDAEVQQALTSAINNAPIWFATPPQERAAILERAAVLMESQMPTLMGILVREAGKTFSNAIAEVREAVDFLHYYAGQVRDDFDNETHRPLGPVVCISPWNFPLAIFTGQIAAALAAGNSVLAKPAEQTPLIAAQGVAILLEAGVPPGVIQLLPGRGETVGAALTSDERVRGVMFTGSTEVATLLQRNIASRLDPQGRPTPLIAETGGMNAMIVDSSALTEQVVIDVLASAFDSAGQRCSALRVLCLQEEVADHTLTMLRGAMSECRMGNPGRLTTDIGPVIDAEAKENIERHIQAMRAKGRTVYQAVRENSEDAREWRHGTFVPPTLIELDSFDELKKEVFGPVLHVVRYNRKRAGQTGRAD
;
A
#
# COMPACT_ATOMS: atom_id res chain seq x y z
N MET A 1 24.92 -13.95 -1.34
CA MET A 1 24.39 -14.41 -0.02
C MET A 1 23.00 -14.96 -0.26
N ILE A 2 22.60 -16.01 0.47
CA ILE A 2 21.23 -16.56 0.47
C ILE A 2 20.75 -16.70 1.92
N GLN A 3 19.44 -16.60 2.13
CA GLN A 3 18.85 -16.46 3.46
C GLN A 3 17.93 -17.65 3.78
N ALA A 4 18.34 -18.50 4.72
CA ALA A 4 17.61 -19.73 5.08
C ALA A 4 16.22 -19.49 5.67
N TYR A 5 15.95 -18.29 6.20
CA TYR A 5 14.62 -17.93 6.68
C TYR A 5 13.58 -17.77 5.56
N GLN A 6 13.99 -17.63 4.30
CA GLN A 6 13.12 -17.45 3.15
C GLN A 6 12.71 -18.81 2.61
N LYS A 7 11.41 -18.97 2.35
CA LYS A 7 10.83 -20.22 1.81
C LYS A 7 11.44 -20.61 0.45
N ARG A 8 11.98 -19.64 -0.29
CA ARG A 8 12.62 -19.84 -1.61
C ARG A 8 14.07 -20.35 -1.53
N CYS A 9 14.73 -20.28 -0.37
CA CYS A 9 16.17 -20.58 -0.22
C CYS A 9 16.61 -21.92 -0.86
N PRO A 10 15.97 -23.07 -0.60
CA PRO A 10 16.39 -24.33 -1.21
C PRO A 10 16.25 -24.35 -2.75
N PHE A 11 15.28 -23.64 -3.31
CA PHE A 11 15.09 -23.53 -4.76
C PHE A 11 16.11 -22.58 -5.39
N VAL A 12 16.44 -21.49 -4.72
CA VAL A 12 17.53 -20.59 -5.12
C VAL A 12 18.86 -21.34 -5.16
N ILE A 13 19.12 -22.24 -4.20
CA ILE A 13 20.30 -23.11 -4.24
C ILE A 13 20.31 -23.98 -5.49
N ASN A 14 19.19 -24.60 -5.87
CA ASN A 14 19.12 -25.41 -7.09
C ASN A 14 19.45 -24.56 -8.34
N TYR A 15 18.91 -23.35 -8.44
CA TYR A 15 19.23 -22.42 -9.51
C TYR A 15 20.72 -22.05 -9.54
N LEU A 16 21.33 -21.78 -8.37
CA LEU A 16 22.76 -21.43 -8.27
C LEU A 16 23.66 -22.61 -8.65
N ILE A 17 23.27 -23.85 -8.35
CA ILE A 17 23.99 -25.06 -8.78
C ILE A 17 23.96 -25.18 -10.30
N ASP A 18 22.79 -25.00 -10.92
CA ASP A 18 22.65 -24.98 -12.37
C ASP A 18 23.47 -23.84 -13.00
N LEU A 19 23.39 -22.63 -12.44
CA LEU A 19 24.18 -21.48 -12.89
C LEU A 19 25.69 -21.73 -12.79
N ALA A 20 26.18 -22.29 -11.69
CA ALA A 20 27.58 -22.68 -11.51
C ALA A 20 28.01 -23.69 -12.58
N THR A 21 27.15 -24.66 -12.87
CA THR A 21 27.38 -25.69 -13.89
C THR A 21 27.51 -25.08 -15.29
N ARG A 22 26.52 -24.28 -15.70
CA ARG A 22 26.49 -23.66 -17.04
C ARG A 22 27.58 -22.60 -17.22
N SER A 23 27.87 -21.82 -16.19
CA SER A 23 28.92 -20.79 -16.24
C SER A 23 30.33 -21.34 -16.06
N ARG A 24 30.47 -22.61 -15.62
CA ARG A 24 31.75 -23.23 -15.24
C ARG A 24 32.51 -22.42 -14.18
N ARG A 25 31.77 -21.77 -13.28
CA ARG A 25 32.32 -20.99 -12.18
C ARG A 25 31.99 -21.67 -10.87
N ARG A 26 33.00 -21.83 -10.02
CA ARG A 26 32.78 -22.22 -8.62
C ARG A 26 32.27 -21.03 -7.83
N LEU A 27 30.97 -21.00 -7.51
CA LEU A 27 30.34 -19.86 -6.85
C LEU A 27 30.60 -19.88 -5.34
N MET A 28 30.96 -18.74 -4.76
CA MET A 28 31.07 -18.58 -3.30
C MET A 28 29.71 -18.21 -2.72
N ILE A 29 29.07 -19.13 -1.99
CA ILE A 29 27.71 -18.95 -1.50
C ILE A 29 27.70 -18.83 0.03
N ARG A 30 27.52 -17.60 0.51
CA ARG A 30 27.26 -17.31 1.93
C ARG A 30 25.82 -17.64 2.31
N LEU A 31 25.64 -18.67 3.14
CA LEU A 31 24.37 -19.04 3.75
C LEU A 31 24.23 -18.34 5.11
N VAL A 32 23.19 -17.52 5.26
CA VAL A 32 22.81 -16.88 6.53
C VAL A 32 21.40 -17.31 6.92
N LYS A 33 20.95 -17.01 8.14
CA LYS A 33 19.52 -17.14 8.49
C LYS A 33 18.71 -16.03 7.81
N GLY A 34 18.96 -14.78 8.17
CA GLY A 34 18.29 -13.59 7.64
C GLY A 34 18.38 -12.44 8.66
N ALA A 35 18.15 -11.21 8.23
CA ALA A 35 18.32 -10.00 9.06
C ALA A 35 17.14 -9.01 8.99
N TYR A 36 16.07 -9.36 8.27
CA TYR A 36 14.92 -8.47 8.00
C TYR A 36 13.59 -9.13 8.38
N TRP A 37 13.59 -10.10 9.31
CA TRP A 37 12.45 -10.97 9.54
C TRP A 37 11.18 -10.19 9.92
N ASP A 38 11.27 -9.27 10.88
CA ASP A 38 10.16 -8.43 11.33
C ASP A 38 9.61 -7.51 10.22
N SER A 39 10.50 -6.95 9.42
CA SER A 39 10.19 -6.07 8.29
C SER A 39 9.44 -6.83 7.20
N GLU A 40 9.85 -8.08 6.91
CA GLU A 40 9.17 -8.96 5.96
C GLU A 40 7.78 -9.39 6.47
N ILE A 41 7.61 -9.62 7.78
CA ILE A 41 6.29 -9.88 8.38
C ILE A 41 5.38 -8.65 8.22
N LYS A 42 5.86 -7.47 8.63
CA LYS A 42 5.10 -6.22 8.54
C LYS A 42 4.73 -5.89 7.11
N ARG A 43 5.67 -5.98 6.17
CA ARG A 43 5.45 -5.68 4.75
C ARG A 43 4.37 -6.58 4.15
N ALA A 44 4.48 -7.90 4.35
CA ALA A 44 3.48 -8.84 3.82
C ALA A 44 2.07 -8.59 4.40
N GLN A 45 1.98 -8.20 5.68
CA GLN A 45 0.71 -7.81 6.32
C GLN A 45 0.15 -6.52 5.74
N MET A 46 0.97 -5.47 5.61
CA MET A 46 0.57 -4.18 5.04
C MET A 46 0.12 -4.31 3.59
N GLU A 47 0.83 -5.09 2.79
CA GLU A 47 0.53 -5.33 1.36
C GLU A 47 -0.61 -6.32 1.14
N GLY A 48 -1.14 -6.97 2.20
CA GLY A 48 -2.25 -7.93 2.08
C GLY A 48 -1.89 -9.17 1.26
N LEU A 49 -0.64 -9.63 1.33
CA LEU A 49 -0.16 -10.75 0.51
C LEU A 49 -0.73 -12.10 0.98
N GLU A 50 -0.70 -13.12 0.12
CA GLU A 50 -1.18 -14.48 0.43
C GLU A 50 -0.48 -15.12 1.65
N GLY A 51 0.73 -14.69 1.95
CA GLY A 51 1.46 -15.11 3.14
C GLY A 51 2.88 -14.56 3.17
N TYR A 52 3.65 -15.05 4.13
CA TYR A 52 5.00 -14.55 4.36
C TYR A 52 6.04 -15.16 3.41
N PRO A 53 6.99 -14.37 2.89
CA PRO A 53 8.14 -14.89 2.14
C PRO A 53 9.14 -15.62 3.06
N VAL A 54 9.01 -15.43 4.38
CA VAL A 54 9.84 -16.02 5.43
C VAL A 54 9.08 -17.02 6.31
N TYR A 55 9.79 -17.90 7.02
CA TYR A 55 9.20 -18.74 8.06
C TYR A 55 8.81 -17.89 9.28
N THR A 56 7.68 -18.21 9.92
CA THR A 56 7.17 -17.48 11.09
C THR A 56 7.62 -18.07 12.43
N ARG A 57 8.19 -19.29 12.43
CA ARG A 57 8.85 -19.88 13.61
C ARG A 57 10.35 -19.94 13.40
N LYS A 58 11.10 -19.56 14.44
CA LYS A 58 12.57 -19.59 14.42
C LYS A 58 13.12 -20.99 14.13
N VAL A 59 12.54 -22.04 14.74
CA VAL A 59 12.98 -23.42 14.55
C VAL A 59 12.88 -23.90 13.09
N TYR A 60 11.90 -23.42 12.32
CA TYR A 60 11.80 -23.74 10.89
C TYR A 60 12.93 -23.11 10.07
N THR A 61 13.38 -21.91 10.46
CA THR A 61 14.58 -21.31 9.87
C THR A 61 15.82 -22.13 10.17
N ASP A 62 15.94 -22.71 11.37
CA ASP A 62 17.07 -23.58 11.73
C ASP A 62 17.08 -24.86 10.89
N VAL A 63 15.93 -25.54 10.75
CA VAL A 63 15.78 -26.73 9.91
C VAL A 63 16.09 -26.41 8.45
N SER A 64 15.55 -25.30 7.93
CA SER A 64 15.84 -24.82 6.58
C SER A 64 17.34 -24.56 6.37
N TYR A 65 18.02 -23.97 7.36
CA TYR A 65 19.46 -23.74 7.29
C TYR A 65 20.23 -25.07 7.15
N LEU A 66 19.91 -26.07 7.98
CA LEU A 66 20.58 -27.38 7.92
C LEU A 66 20.30 -28.11 6.60
N ALA A 67 19.06 -28.07 6.11
CA ALA A 67 18.70 -28.66 4.81
C ALA A 67 19.44 -27.97 3.65
N CYS A 68 19.52 -26.64 3.67
CA CYS A 68 20.28 -25.86 2.70
C CYS A 68 21.78 -26.14 2.79
N ALA A 69 22.34 -26.24 4.00
CA ALA A 69 23.75 -26.58 4.20
C ALA A 69 24.08 -27.96 3.63
N LYS A 70 23.23 -28.97 3.89
CA LYS A 70 23.37 -30.31 3.30
C LYS A 70 23.39 -30.27 1.77
N LYS A 71 22.50 -29.48 1.14
CA LYS A 71 22.49 -29.27 -0.32
C LYS A 71 23.80 -28.66 -0.84
N LEU A 72 24.32 -27.63 -0.16
CA LEU A 72 25.56 -26.96 -0.57
C LEU A 72 26.79 -27.86 -0.41
N LEU A 73 26.86 -28.64 0.68
CA LEU A 73 27.94 -29.59 0.95
C LEU A 73 27.99 -30.74 -0.07
N ALA A 74 26.87 -31.07 -0.71
CA ALA A 74 26.79 -32.15 -1.69
C ALA A 74 27.44 -31.81 -3.05
N VAL A 75 27.77 -30.53 -3.31
CA VAL A 75 28.28 -30.04 -4.60
C VAL A 75 29.54 -29.17 -4.46
N PRO A 76 30.58 -29.63 -3.73
CA PRO A 76 31.72 -28.80 -3.37
C PRO A 76 32.57 -28.34 -4.58
N ASN A 77 32.46 -29.04 -5.71
CA ASN A 77 33.13 -28.68 -6.96
C ASN A 77 32.49 -27.48 -7.67
N LEU A 78 31.18 -27.27 -7.47
CA LEU A 78 30.40 -26.20 -8.10
C LEU A 78 30.22 -25.00 -7.17
N ILE A 79 30.15 -25.25 -5.87
CA ILE A 79 29.90 -24.21 -4.88
C ILE A 79 30.96 -24.30 -3.79
N TYR A 80 31.49 -23.15 -3.39
CA TYR A 80 32.22 -22.96 -2.15
C TYR A 80 31.26 -22.44 -1.07
N PRO A 81 30.78 -23.30 -0.15
CA PRO A 81 29.83 -22.90 0.88
C PRO A 81 30.51 -22.08 1.97
N GLN A 82 29.86 -20.99 2.39
CA GLN A 82 30.32 -20.14 3.50
C GLN A 82 29.21 -20.07 4.55
N PHE A 83 29.35 -20.80 5.66
CA PHE A 83 28.31 -20.95 6.68
C PHE A 83 28.41 -19.85 7.73
N ALA A 84 27.59 -18.79 7.57
CA ALA A 84 27.54 -17.68 8.51
C ALA A 84 26.51 -17.94 9.62
N THR A 85 26.98 -18.18 10.85
CA THR A 85 26.14 -18.43 12.02
C THR A 85 26.90 -18.18 13.33
N HIS A 86 26.21 -17.73 14.38
CA HIS A 86 26.72 -17.70 15.76
C HIS A 86 26.06 -18.77 16.65
N ASN A 87 25.23 -19.63 16.06
CA ASN A 87 24.58 -20.71 16.79
C ASN A 87 25.49 -21.95 16.79
N ALA A 88 25.98 -22.33 17.97
CA ALA A 88 26.91 -23.44 18.14
C ALA A 88 26.33 -24.80 17.72
N HIS A 89 25.03 -25.03 17.95
CA HIS A 89 24.35 -26.23 17.45
C HIS A 89 24.37 -26.29 15.92
N THR A 90 23.99 -25.19 15.25
CA THR A 90 24.04 -25.11 13.77
C THR A 90 25.44 -25.37 13.25
N LEU A 91 26.47 -24.80 13.89
CA LEU A 91 27.87 -25.03 13.54
C LEU A 91 28.24 -26.51 13.69
N ALA A 92 27.97 -27.10 14.85
CA ALA A 92 28.28 -28.49 15.15
C ALA A 92 27.59 -29.45 14.18
N ALA A 93 26.31 -29.23 13.90
CA ALA A 93 25.54 -30.02 12.94
C ALA A 93 26.18 -29.98 11.53
N ILE A 94 26.59 -28.80 11.06
CA ILE A 94 27.27 -28.66 9.75
C ILE A 94 28.64 -29.32 9.74
N TYR A 95 29.40 -29.17 10.83
CA TYR A 95 30.69 -29.84 10.99
C TYR A 95 30.54 -31.37 10.88
N GLN A 96 29.52 -31.95 11.54
CA GLN A 96 29.23 -33.38 11.45
C GLN A 96 28.71 -33.78 10.05
N LEU A 97 27.82 -32.98 9.45
CA LEU A 97 27.30 -33.22 8.09
C LEU A 97 28.40 -33.21 7.02
N ALA A 98 29.44 -32.39 7.20
CA ALA A 98 30.56 -32.33 6.28
C ALA A 98 31.55 -33.50 6.43
N GLY A 99 31.48 -34.24 7.54
CA GLY A 99 32.36 -35.36 7.85
C GLY A 99 33.80 -34.96 8.20
N GLN A 100 34.64 -35.98 8.37
CA GLN A 100 36.03 -35.83 8.84
C GLN A 100 37.02 -35.48 7.70
N ASN A 101 36.66 -35.75 6.44
CA ASN A 101 37.52 -35.57 5.27
C ASN A 101 37.52 -34.12 4.76
N TYR A 102 37.96 -33.19 5.60
CA TYR A 102 38.09 -31.80 5.23
C TYR A 102 39.36 -31.55 4.41
N TYR A 103 39.23 -30.71 3.38
CA TYR A 103 40.36 -30.15 2.65
C TYR A 103 40.25 -28.62 2.56
N PRO A 104 41.39 -27.89 2.57
CA PRO A 104 41.37 -26.44 2.42
C PRO A 104 40.62 -26.01 1.17
N GLY A 105 39.66 -25.09 1.35
CA GLY A 105 38.81 -24.62 0.26
C GLY A 105 37.57 -25.48 -0.01
N GLN A 106 37.28 -26.51 0.78
CA GLN A 106 36.01 -27.26 0.69
C GLN A 106 34.81 -26.39 1.09
N TYR A 107 34.87 -25.79 2.29
CA TYR A 107 33.94 -24.79 2.82
C TYR A 107 34.64 -23.94 3.89
N GLU A 108 34.00 -22.86 4.32
CA GLU A 108 34.39 -22.09 5.51
C GLU A 108 33.18 -21.77 6.38
N PHE A 109 33.43 -21.46 7.64
CA PHE A 109 32.47 -20.74 8.47
C PHE A 109 32.68 -19.22 8.35
N GLN A 110 31.68 -18.46 8.79
CA GLN A 110 31.80 -17.02 8.95
C GLN A 110 31.13 -16.54 10.21
N CYS A 111 31.66 -15.46 10.77
CA CYS A 111 31.13 -14.82 11.95
C CYS A 111 31.20 -13.29 11.82
N LEU A 112 30.58 -12.58 12.75
CA LEU A 112 30.72 -11.14 12.85
C LEU A 112 31.85 -10.76 13.79
N HIS A 113 32.58 -9.71 13.41
CA HIS A 113 33.55 -9.04 14.28
C HIS A 113 32.91 -8.51 15.58
N GLY A 114 33.60 -8.69 16.71
CA GLY A 114 33.21 -8.24 18.03
C GLY A 114 32.09 -9.06 18.67
N MET A 115 31.83 -10.27 18.16
CA MET A 115 30.71 -11.09 18.64
C MET A 115 30.92 -12.59 18.42
N GLY A 116 31.35 -13.00 17.23
CA GLY A 116 31.47 -14.41 16.89
C GLY A 116 32.79 -15.04 17.31
N GLU A 117 33.81 -14.23 17.60
CA GLU A 117 35.17 -14.68 17.90
C GLU A 117 35.22 -15.70 19.05
N PRO A 118 34.55 -15.53 20.21
CA PRO A 118 34.60 -16.51 21.30
C PRO A 118 34.17 -17.92 20.89
N LEU A 119 33.18 -18.05 19.99
CA LEU A 119 32.77 -19.33 19.43
C LEU A 119 33.83 -19.89 18.47
N TYR A 120 34.30 -19.06 17.54
CA TYR A 120 35.16 -19.53 16.45
C TYR A 120 36.63 -19.70 16.84
N GLU A 121 37.07 -19.11 17.95
CA GLU A 121 38.31 -19.45 18.63
C GLU A 121 38.34 -20.91 19.10
N GLN A 122 37.18 -21.56 19.27
CA GLN A 122 37.07 -23.01 19.55
C GLN A 122 37.05 -23.87 18.27
N VAL A 123 37.01 -23.24 17.09
CA VAL A 123 36.79 -23.91 15.80
C VAL A 123 38.04 -23.85 14.93
N VAL A 124 38.67 -22.68 14.85
CA VAL A 124 39.89 -22.43 14.10
C VAL A 124 41.09 -22.95 14.88
N GLY A 125 42.03 -23.64 14.20
CA GLY A 125 43.22 -24.22 14.81
C GLY A 125 43.30 -25.74 14.65
N LYS A 126 44.41 -26.37 15.01
CA LYS A 126 44.61 -27.80 14.79
C LYS A 126 43.73 -28.62 15.73
N VAL A 127 43.35 -29.83 15.31
CA VAL A 127 42.63 -30.79 16.16
C VAL A 127 43.47 -31.17 17.40
N ALA A 128 44.79 -31.22 17.26
CA ALA A 128 45.71 -31.47 18.37
C ALA A 128 45.64 -30.41 19.49
N ASP A 129 45.18 -29.20 19.17
CA ASP A 129 45.00 -28.09 20.12
C ASP A 129 43.57 -28.06 20.70
N GLY A 130 42.78 -29.12 20.49
CA GLY A 130 41.38 -29.22 20.94
C GLY A 130 40.38 -28.44 20.08
N LYS A 131 40.77 -27.97 18.89
CA LYS A 131 39.93 -27.21 17.95
C LYS A 131 39.35 -28.11 16.85
N LEU A 132 38.60 -27.54 15.90
CA LEU A 132 37.93 -28.32 14.84
C LEU A 132 38.64 -28.30 13.49
N ASN A 133 39.75 -27.57 13.34
CA ASN A 133 40.47 -27.41 12.08
C ASN A 133 39.56 -27.01 10.91
N ARG A 134 38.74 -25.97 11.15
CA ARG A 134 37.90 -25.35 10.11
C ARG A 134 38.17 -23.85 10.07
N PRO A 135 38.29 -23.24 8.88
CA PRO A 135 38.51 -21.80 8.77
C PRO A 135 37.24 -21.03 9.10
N CYS A 136 37.42 -19.84 9.67
CA CYS A 136 36.36 -18.87 9.87
C CYS A 136 36.78 -17.52 9.28
N ARG A 137 35.93 -16.93 8.43
CA ARG A 137 36.10 -15.56 7.94
C ARG A 137 35.26 -14.60 8.77
N ILE A 138 35.90 -13.56 9.28
CA ILE A 138 35.24 -12.51 10.04
C ILE A 138 34.66 -11.47 9.07
N TYR A 139 33.35 -11.22 9.18
CA TYR A 139 32.70 -10.08 8.55
C TYR A 139 32.96 -8.85 9.43
N ALA A 140 33.76 -7.91 8.93
CA ALA A 140 34.21 -6.75 9.68
C ALA A 140 33.60 -5.45 9.11
N PRO A 141 32.57 -4.88 9.74
CA PRO A 141 32.08 -3.56 9.39
C PRO A 141 33.18 -2.51 9.57
N VAL A 142 33.35 -1.61 8.61
CA VAL A 142 34.31 -0.50 8.66
C VAL A 142 33.58 0.77 8.24
N GLY A 143 33.62 1.81 9.07
CA GLY A 143 32.94 3.07 8.84
C GLY A 143 33.15 4.06 9.98
N THR A 144 32.66 5.28 9.82
CA THR A 144 32.65 6.28 10.89
C THR A 144 31.61 5.90 11.95
N HIS A 145 31.64 6.58 13.11
CA HIS A 145 30.62 6.37 14.15
C HIS A 145 29.19 6.55 13.61
N GLU A 146 28.95 7.59 12.81
CA GLU A 146 27.66 7.87 12.17
C GLU A 146 27.19 6.69 11.30
N THR A 147 28.05 6.19 10.41
CA THR A 147 27.71 5.07 9.52
C THR A 147 27.38 3.79 10.30
N LEU A 148 28.09 3.54 11.41
CA LEU A 148 27.90 2.33 12.21
C LEU A 148 26.62 2.41 13.07
N LEU A 149 26.28 3.59 13.60
CA LEU A 149 25.10 3.80 14.43
C LEU A 149 23.79 3.56 13.66
N ALA A 150 23.71 3.99 12.40
CA ALA A 150 22.53 3.83 11.55
C ALA A 150 22.07 2.37 11.41
N TYR A 151 22.99 1.41 11.54
CA TYR A 151 22.68 -0.02 11.42
C TYR A 151 22.88 -0.82 12.71
N LEU A 152 23.28 -0.17 13.81
CA LEU A 152 23.61 -0.82 15.07
C LEU A 152 22.39 -1.49 15.70
N VAL A 153 21.22 -0.83 15.71
CA VAL A 153 20.00 -1.38 16.32
C VAL A 153 19.64 -2.72 15.67
N ARG A 154 19.62 -2.79 14.33
CA ARG A 154 19.39 -4.05 13.63
C ARG A 154 20.41 -5.11 14.02
N ARG A 155 21.69 -4.72 14.15
CA ARG A 155 22.75 -5.65 14.52
C ARG A 155 22.60 -6.18 15.95
N LEU A 156 22.15 -5.34 16.88
CA LEU A 156 21.82 -5.74 18.23
C LEU A 156 20.63 -6.70 18.24
N LEU A 157 19.58 -6.44 17.46
CA LEU A 157 18.41 -7.32 17.36
C LEU A 157 18.75 -8.71 16.79
N GLU A 158 19.66 -8.80 15.80
CA GLU A 158 20.10 -10.08 15.23
C GLU A 158 20.59 -11.07 16.30
N ASN A 159 21.19 -10.58 17.40
CA ASN A 159 21.83 -11.41 18.42
C ASN A 159 21.24 -11.25 19.83
N GLY A 160 20.44 -10.21 20.03
CA GLY A 160 19.78 -9.86 21.30
C GLY A 160 18.30 -10.24 21.39
N ALA A 161 17.65 -10.68 20.30
CA ALA A 161 16.28 -11.18 20.38
C ALA A 161 16.16 -12.39 21.33
N ASN A 162 15.00 -12.55 22.01
CA ASN A 162 14.77 -13.65 22.97
C ASN A 162 14.99 -15.05 22.39
N THR A 163 14.80 -15.20 21.07
CA THR A 163 15.01 -16.48 20.36
C THR A 163 16.41 -16.64 19.80
N SER A 164 17.29 -15.64 19.96
CA SER A 164 18.66 -15.68 19.49
C SER A 164 19.55 -16.53 20.38
N PHE A 165 20.50 -17.25 19.77
CA PHE A 165 21.40 -18.13 20.50
C PHE A 165 22.34 -17.36 21.43
N VAL A 166 22.84 -16.19 21.00
CA VAL A 166 23.76 -15.35 21.77
C VAL A 166 23.08 -14.81 23.04
N ASN A 167 21.80 -14.42 22.95
CA ASN A 167 21.04 -14.04 24.13
C ASN A 167 20.79 -15.24 25.06
N ARG A 168 20.37 -16.39 24.52
CA ARG A 168 20.08 -17.59 25.33
C ARG A 168 21.31 -18.19 26.03
N ILE A 169 22.52 -18.10 25.45
CA ILE A 169 23.74 -18.59 26.11
C ILE A 169 24.21 -17.66 27.23
N ALA A 170 23.83 -16.38 27.19
CA ALA A 170 24.09 -15.44 28.29
C ALA A 170 23.14 -15.63 29.48
N ASP A 171 22.01 -16.31 29.26
CA ASP A 171 21.06 -16.66 30.30
C ASP A 171 21.48 -17.96 31.03
N ASN A 172 22.12 -17.78 32.18
CA ASN A 172 22.60 -18.88 33.02
C ASN A 172 21.48 -19.75 33.64
N THR A 173 20.20 -19.39 33.46
CA THR A 173 19.07 -20.19 33.93
C THR A 173 18.64 -21.27 32.94
N LEU A 174 19.07 -21.19 31.68
CA LEU A 174 18.70 -22.15 30.64
C LEU A 174 19.61 -23.39 30.67
N PRO A 175 19.04 -24.62 30.70
CA PRO A 175 19.83 -25.85 30.61
C PRO A 175 20.60 -25.94 29.28
N LEU A 176 21.84 -26.42 29.33
CA LEU A 176 22.66 -26.65 28.13
C LEU A 176 21.95 -27.56 27.11
N ASP A 177 21.24 -28.59 27.59
CA ASP A 177 20.48 -29.53 26.75
C ASP A 177 19.44 -28.80 25.88
N GLU A 178 18.85 -27.69 26.35
CA GLU A 178 17.91 -26.89 25.56
C GLU A 178 18.58 -25.99 24.51
N LEU A 179 19.86 -25.65 24.70
CA LEU A 179 20.64 -24.86 23.75
C LEU A 179 21.16 -25.73 22.59
N VAL A 180 21.40 -27.01 22.86
CA VAL A 180 21.89 -28.01 21.89
C VAL A 180 20.80 -28.95 21.36
N ALA A 181 19.52 -28.68 21.67
CA ALA A 181 18.41 -29.46 21.16
C ALA A 181 18.35 -29.43 19.62
N ASP A 182 18.14 -30.61 19.01
CA ASP A 182 18.01 -30.74 17.56
C ASP A 182 16.74 -30.02 17.07
N PRO A 183 16.86 -28.99 16.21
CA PRO A 183 15.70 -28.30 15.65
C PRO A 183 14.80 -29.23 14.83
N VAL A 184 15.31 -30.32 14.25
CA VAL A 184 14.49 -31.30 13.52
C VAL A 184 13.56 -32.02 14.50
N SER A 185 14.10 -32.58 15.59
CA SER A 185 13.29 -33.22 16.64
C SER A 185 12.31 -32.25 17.29
N ALA A 186 12.68 -30.98 17.45
CA ALA A 186 11.77 -29.95 17.95
C ALA A 186 10.59 -29.71 16.99
N VAL A 187 10.82 -29.71 15.67
CA VAL A 187 9.75 -29.61 14.66
C VAL A 187 8.87 -30.86 14.66
N GLU A 188 9.44 -32.06 14.80
CA GLU A 188 8.67 -33.30 14.90
C GLU A 188 7.78 -33.33 16.14
N LYS A 189 8.31 -32.87 17.29
CA LYS A 189 7.52 -32.74 18.53
C LYS A 189 6.39 -31.73 18.37
N LEU A 190 6.64 -30.58 17.74
CA LEU A 190 5.59 -29.62 17.42
C LEU A 190 4.53 -30.24 16.50
N ALA A 191 4.94 -31.00 15.49
CA ALA A 191 4.02 -31.68 14.57
C ALA A 191 3.14 -32.69 15.29
N GLN A 192 3.68 -33.43 16.27
CA GLN A 192 2.90 -34.35 17.11
C GLN A 192 1.89 -33.61 17.99
N GLN A 193 2.28 -32.46 18.57
CA GLN A 193 1.42 -31.66 19.44
C GLN A 193 0.31 -30.93 18.67
N GLU A 194 0.62 -30.42 17.49
CA GLU A 194 -0.28 -29.59 16.69
C GLU A 194 -1.00 -30.39 15.58
N GLY A 195 -0.72 -31.69 15.46
CA GLY A 195 -1.31 -32.59 14.47
C GLY A 195 -0.74 -32.46 13.06
N GLN A 196 0.11 -31.47 12.78
CA GLN A 196 0.73 -31.25 11.47
C GLN A 196 2.08 -30.52 11.58
N ALA A 197 3.05 -30.92 10.75
CA ALA A 197 4.32 -30.21 10.65
C ALA A 197 4.21 -28.91 9.82
N GLY A 198 4.95 -27.88 10.22
CA GLY A 198 5.13 -26.66 9.42
C GLY A 198 4.04 -25.60 9.58
N LEU A 199 3.17 -25.71 10.60
CA LEU A 199 2.14 -24.73 10.87
C LEU A 199 2.73 -23.35 11.24
N PRO A 200 2.12 -22.24 10.78
CA PRO A 200 2.60 -20.90 11.11
C PRO A 200 2.62 -20.65 12.63
N HIS A 201 3.38 -19.65 13.06
CA HIS A 201 3.38 -19.24 14.46
C HIS A 201 1.99 -18.72 14.86
N PRO A 202 1.35 -19.24 15.93
CA PRO A 202 -0.05 -18.95 16.23
C PRO A 202 -0.30 -17.48 16.65
N LYS A 203 0.73 -16.77 17.10
CA LYS A 203 0.66 -15.33 17.45
C LYS A 203 0.98 -14.38 16.30
N ILE A 204 1.15 -14.89 15.08
CA ILE A 204 1.45 -14.08 13.90
C ILE A 204 0.31 -14.33 12.90
N PRO A 205 -0.74 -13.49 12.90
CA PRO A 205 -1.88 -13.67 12.02
C PRO A 205 -1.46 -13.47 10.57
N LEU A 206 -1.91 -14.34 9.67
CA LEU A 206 -1.70 -14.15 8.23
C LEU A 206 -2.25 -12.79 7.78
N PRO A 207 -1.75 -12.21 6.67
CA PRO A 207 -2.23 -10.91 6.20
C PRO A 207 -3.75 -10.84 6.03
N ARG A 208 -4.41 -11.91 5.56
CA ARG A 208 -5.88 -12.00 5.42
C ARG A 208 -6.61 -11.96 6.76
N ASP A 209 -5.98 -12.45 7.83
CA ASP A 209 -6.58 -12.68 9.14
C ASP A 209 -6.21 -11.58 10.17
N LEU A 210 -5.68 -10.45 9.71
CA LEU A 210 -5.11 -9.40 10.57
C LEU A 210 -6.13 -8.85 11.59
N TYR A 211 -7.42 -8.86 11.25
CA TYR A 211 -8.50 -8.37 12.10
C TYR A 211 -9.30 -9.48 12.80
N GLY A 212 -8.77 -10.71 12.83
CA GLY A 212 -9.38 -11.84 13.51
C GLY A 212 -10.77 -12.18 12.96
N SER A 213 -11.72 -12.51 13.84
CA SER A 213 -13.09 -12.88 13.47
C SER A 213 -13.99 -11.69 13.11
N GLY A 214 -13.54 -10.44 13.31
CA GLY A 214 -14.37 -9.26 13.05
C GLY A 214 -14.61 -9.02 11.56
N ARG A 215 -13.54 -9.12 10.76
CA ARG A 215 -13.60 -9.03 9.30
C ARG A 215 -12.35 -9.62 8.64
N SER A 216 -12.48 -9.99 7.36
CA SER A 216 -11.33 -10.27 6.51
C SER A 216 -10.60 -8.97 6.12
N ASN A 217 -9.27 -9.01 6.04
CA ASN A 217 -8.47 -7.95 5.43
C ASN A 217 -8.46 -8.10 3.91
N SER A 218 -8.47 -7.00 3.16
CA SER A 218 -8.34 -7.03 1.70
C SER A 218 -7.03 -7.67 1.24
N ALA A 219 -7.09 -8.47 0.16
CA ALA A 219 -5.92 -9.07 -0.47
C ALA A 219 -5.26 -8.10 -1.46
N GLY A 220 -3.93 -8.06 -1.50
CA GLY A 220 -3.17 -7.30 -2.49
C GLY A 220 -2.57 -8.18 -3.58
N LEU A 221 -1.65 -7.59 -4.34
CA LEU A 221 -0.94 -8.26 -5.42
C LEU A 221 0.58 -8.03 -5.29
N ASP A 222 1.34 -9.12 -5.23
CA ASP A 222 2.81 -9.05 -5.18
C ASP A 222 3.37 -8.71 -6.56
N LEU A 223 3.71 -7.43 -6.77
CA LEU A 223 4.33 -6.93 -7.99
C LEU A 223 5.79 -7.38 -8.17
N ALA A 224 6.39 -8.09 -7.20
CA ALA A 224 7.71 -8.72 -7.34
C ALA A 224 7.62 -10.20 -7.77
N ASN A 225 6.40 -10.72 -8.01
CA ASN A 225 6.17 -12.09 -8.44
C ASN A 225 5.90 -12.16 -9.95
N GLU A 226 6.83 -12.74 -10.70
CA GLU A 226 6.76 -12.86 -12.17
C GLU A 226 5.51 -13.60 -12.68
N HIS A 227 5.00 -14.60 -11.94
CA HIS A 227 3.77 -15.27 -12.33
C HIS A 227 2.56 -14.34 -12.18
N ARG A 228 2.52 -13.54 -11.10
CA ARG A 228 1.47 -12.55 -10.88
C ARG A 228 1.55 -11.43 -11.91
N LEU A 229 2.76 -10.96 -12.25
CA LEU A 229 2.95 -9.97 -13.31
C LEU A 229 2.51 -10.49 -14.69
N ALA A 230 2.81 -11.74 -15.04
CA ALA A 230 2.39 -12.33 -16.31
C ALA A 230 0.85 -12.45 -16.42
N SER A 231 0.18 -12.89 -15.35
CA SER A 231 -1.28 -12.92 -15.29
C SER A 231 -1.87 -11.52 -15.36
N LEU A 232 -1.33 -10.56 -14.60
CA LEU A 232 -1.77 -9.18 -14.61
C LEU A 232 -1.63 -8.55 -16.00
N SER A 233 -0.48 -8.73 -16.66
CA SER A 233 -0.25 -8.22 -18.01
C SER A 233 -1.30 -8.73 -19.00
N SER A 234 -1.67 -10.02 -18.91
CA SER A 234 -2.70 -10.61 -19.77
C SER A 234 -4.08 -9.98 -19.50
N SER A 235 -4.45 -9.82 -18.23
CA SER A 235 -5.72 -9.18 -17.84
C SER A 235 -5.79 -7.71 -18.26
N LEU A 236 -4.71 -6.95 -18.11
CA LEU A 236 -4.65 -5.55 -18.49
C LEU A 236 -4.76 -5.35 -20.00
N LEU A 237 -4.09 -6.20 -20.80
CA LEU A 237 -4.22 -6.17 -22.27
C LEU A 237 -5.66 -6.46 -22.71
N ASN A 238 -6.32 -7.42 -22.08
CA ASN A 238 -7.74 -7.71 -22.36
C ASN A 238 -8.66 -6.55 -21.94
N SER A 239 -8.42 -5.94 -20.78
CA SER A 239 -9.17 -4.77 -20.29
C SER A 239 -9.03 -3.56 -21.24
N ALA A 240 -7.84 -3.37 -21.83
CA ALA A 240 -7.60 -2.29 -22.78
C ALA A 240 -8.35 -2.45 -24.13
N LEU A 241 -8.69 -3.68 -24.52
CA LEU A 241 -9.51 -3.95 -25.71
C LEU A 241 -11.01 -3.69 -25.46
N HIS A 242 -11.43 -3.67 -24.19
CA HIS A 242 -12.81 -3.42 -23.84
C HIS A 242 -13.08 -1.90 -23.84
N LYS A 243 -14.10 -1.47 -24.59
CA LYS A 243 -14.59 -0.10 -24.54
C LYS A 243 -15.59 0.02 -23.40
N TRP A 244 -15.14 0.53 -22.27
CA TRP A 244 -15.96 0.72 -21.09
C TRP A 244 -17.07 1.74 -21.35
N GLN A 245 -18.20 1.56 -20.68
CA GLN A 245 -19.32 2.49 -20.74
C GLN A 245 -19.83 2.82 -19.34
N ALA A 246 -20.15 4.09 -19.12
CA ALA A 246 -20.87 4.56 -17.96
C ALA A 246 -22.16 5.21 -18.42
N LEU A 247 -23.29 4.57 -18.15
CA LEU A 247 -24.63 5.09 -18.40
C LEU A 247 -25.30 5.36 -17.05
N PRO A 248 -26.32 6.22 -16.98
CA PRO A 248 -27.22 6.24 -15.82
C PRO A 248 -27.79 4.84 -15.58
N MET A 249 -27.60 4.32 -14.37
CA MET A 249 -28.06 2.99 -13.97
C MET A 249 -29.25 3.18 -13.04
N LEU A 250 -30.45 3.12 -13.60
CA LEU A 250 -31.71 3.29 -12.86
C LEU A 250 -32.41 1.94 -12.66
N GLU A 251 -33.48 1.92 -11.87
CA GLU A 251 -34.36 0.75 -11.76
C GLU A 251 -34.95 0.33 -13.12
N GLN A 252 -35.25 1.31 -13.97
CA GLN A 252 -35.78 1.09 -15.30
C GLN A 252 -34.69 1.28 -16.36
N PRO A 253 -34.77 0.58 -17.51
CA PRO A 253 -33.87 0.81 -18.62
C PRO A 253 -33.90 2.27 -19.08
N VAL A 254 -32.73 2.79 -19.39
CA VAL A 254 -32.56 4.16 -19.91
C VAL A 254 -32.46 4.14 -21.43
N ALA A 255 -32.90 5.23 -22.07
CA ALA A 255 -32.80 5.37 -23.52
C ALA A 255 -31.35 5.57 -23.97
N GLU A 256 -31.09 5.27 -25.25
CA GLU A 256 -29.85 5.68 -25.90
C GLU A 256 -29.75 7.21 -25.94
N GLY A 257 -28.53 7.72 -25.85
CA GLY A 257 -28.26 9.16 -25.90
C GLY A 257 -26.82 9.47 -26.28
N GLU A 258 -26.46 10.74 -26.22
CA GLU A 258 -25.13 11.20 -26.62
C GLU A 258 -24.04 10.68 -25.67
N MET A 259 -23.06 9.99 -26.24
CA MET A 259 -21.91 9.44 -25.52
C MET A 259 -20.72 10.39 -25.63
N GLN A 260 -20.15 10.78 -24.50
CA GLN A 260 -18.94 11.59 -24.42
C GLN A 260 -17.72 10.68 -24.16
N PRO A 261 -16.56 10.95 -24.79
CA PRO A 261 -15.36 10.15 -24.57
C PRO A 261 -14.76 10.41 -23.17
N VAL A 262 -14.34 9.33 -22.51
CA VAL A 262 -13.50 9.39 -21.31
C VAL A 262 -12.05 9.13 -21.74
N VAL A 263 -11.21 10.14 -21.56
CA VAL A 263 -9.86 10.20 -22.13
C VAL A 263 -8.82 9.86 -21.07
N ASN A 264 -7.80 9.10 -21.45
CA ASN A 264 -6.69 8.80 -20.57
C ASN A 264 -5.80 10.04 -20.34
N PRO A 265 -5.59 10.49 -19.08
CA PRO A 265 -4.80 11.69 -18.79
C PRO A 265 -3.31 11.57 -19.21
N ALA A 266 -2.78 10.35 -19.29
CA ALA A 266 -1.40 10.12 -19.70
C ALA A 266 -1.21 10.13 -21.23
N GLU A 267 -2.25 9.78 -21.99
CA GLU A 267 -2.20 9.66 -23.45
C GLU A 267 -3.57 10.05 -24.04
N PRO A 268 -3.75 11.32 -24.47
CA PRO A 268 -5.07 11.81 -24.89
C PRO A 268 -5.69 11.11 -26.11
N LYS A 269 -4.91 10.33 -26.87
CA LYS A 269 -5.44 9.51 -27.98
C LYS A 269 -6.04 8.19 -27.50
N ASP A 270 -5.73 7.78 -26.27
CA ASP A 270 -6.29 6.59 -25.64
C ASP A 270 -7.65 6.92 -25.05
N ILE A 271 -8.71 6.52 -25.75
CA ILE A 271 -10.09 6.62 -25.26
C ILE A 271 -10.37 5.38 -24.40
N VAL A 272 -10.50 5.59 -23.10
CA VAL A 272 -10.71 4.52 -22.11
C VAL A 272 -12.09 3.90 -22.29
N GLY A 273 -13.07 4.76 -22.55
CA GLY A 273 -14.47 4.39 -22.70
C GLY A 273 -15.31 5.61 -23.00
N TYR A 274 -16.62 5.49 -22.75
CA TYR A 274 -17.56 6.56 -22.99
C TYR A 274 -18.56 6.69 -21.84
N VAL A 275 -18.99 7.91 -21.56
CA VAL A 275 -20.00 8.22 -20.56
C VAL A 275 -21.21 8.87 -21.21
N ARG A 276 -22.40 8.52 -20.75
CA ARG A 276 -23.62 9.31 -20.95
C ARG A 276 -24.01 9.93 -19.63
N GLU A 277 -24.23 11.24 -19.64
CA GLU A 277 -24.73 11.93 -18.46
C GLU A 277 -26.24 11.69 -18.27
N ALA A 278 -26.69 11.73 -17.03
CA ALA A 278 -28.10 11.66 -16.66
C ALA A 278 -28.80 12.96 -17.06
N SER A 279 -29.98 12.81 -17.67
CA SER A 279 -30.88 13.93 -17.94
C SER A 279 -31.69 14.32 -16.69
N ASP A 280 -32.26 15.51 -16.67
CA ASP A 280 -33.13 15.96 -15.57
C ASP A 280 -34.32 15.01 -15.35
N ALA A 281 -34.90 14.47 -16.42
CA ALA A 281 -35.99 13.50 -16.34
C ALA A 281 -35.55 12.19 -15.65
N GLU A 282 -34.35 11.72 -15.95
CA GLU A 282 -33.75 10.53 -15.32
C GLU A 282 -33.39 10.77 -13.85
N VAL A 283 -32.92 11.97 -13.50
CA VAL A 283 -32.72 12.37 -12.10
C VAL A 283 -34.05 12.33 -11.33
N GLN A 284 -35.13 12.86 -11.91
CA GLN A 284 -36.48 12.82 -11.30
C GLN A 284 -37.02 11.38 -11.15
N GLN A 285 -36.76 10.53 -12.15
CA GLN A 285 -37.09 9.11 -12.09
C GLN A 285 -36.31 8.40 -10.99
N ALA A 286 -35.01 8.66 -10.87
CA ALA A 286 -34.15 8.07 -9.86
C ALA A 286 -34.60 8.44 -8.45
N LEU A 287 -34.90 9.72 -8.20
CA LEU A 287 -35.43 10.22 -6.92
C LEU A 287 -36.74 9.53 -6.53
N THR A 288 -37.64 9.35 -7.50
CA THR A 288 -38.92 8.66 -7.28
C THR A 288 -38.71 7.18 -6.94
N SER A 289 -37.86 6.48 -7.69
CA SER A 289 -37.52 5.08 -7.45
C SER A 289 -36.85 4.88 -6.09
N ALA A 290 -35.92 5.77 -5.70
CA ALA A 290 -35.21 5.69 -4.43
C ALA A 290 -36.15 5.78 -3.23
N ILE A 291 -37.23 6.56 -3.31
CA ILE A 291 -38.26 6.65 -2.26
C ILE A 291 -39.11 5.40 -2.24
N ASN A 292 -39.56 4.94 -3.41
CA ASN A 292 -40.44 3.78 -3.52
C ASN A 292 -39.75 2.50 -2.99
N ASN A 293 -38.43 2.39 -3.19
CA ASN A 293 -37.63 1.25 -2.77
C ASN A 293 -37.01 1.40 -1.35
N ALA A 294 -37.08 2.57 -0.73
CA ALA A 294 -36.54 2.77 0.62
C ALA A 294 -37.20 1.87 1.68
N PRO A 295 -38.54 1.69 1.73
CA PRO A 295 -39.18 0.83 2.73
C PRO A 295 -38.76 -0.64 2.64
N ILE A 296 -38.64 -1.20 1.42
CA ILE A 296 -38.24 -2.60 1.24
C ILE A 296 -36.77 -2.81 1.60
N TRP A 297 -35.90 -1.86 1.27
CA TRP A 297 -34.49 -1.94 1.67
C TRP A 297 -34.31 -1.83 3.17
N PHE A 298 -35.00 -0.89 3.80
CA PHE A 298 -34.99 -0.77 5.25
C PHE A 298 -35.51 -2.05 5.93
N ALA A 299 -36.57 -2.66 5.41
CA ALA A 299 -37.11 -3.91 5.93
C ALA A 299 -36.15 -5.11 5.77
N THR A 300 -35.15 -5.03 4.89
CA THR A 300 -34.10 -6.04 4.77
C THR A 300 -33.29 -6.07 6.07
N PRO A 301 -33.16 -7.22 6.76
CA PRO A 301 -32.44 -7.30 8.04
C PRO A 301 -30.99 -6.79 7.95
N PRO A 302 -30.44 -6.15 9.01
CA PRO A 302 -29.05 -5.70 9.06
C PRO A 302 -28.03 -6.77 8.65
N GLN A 303 -28.25 -8.02 9.05
CA GLN A 303 -27.39 -9.16 8.72
C GLN A 303 -27.41 -9.50 7.22
N GLU A 304 -28.56 -9.36 6.56
CA GLU A 304 -28.67 -9.58 5.11
C GLU A 304 -28.04 -8.44 4.32
N ARG A 305 -28.18 -7.20 4.79
CA ARG A 305 -27.47 -6.04 4.22
C ARG A 305 -25.95 -6.21 4.34
N ALA A 306 -25.47 -6.67 5.50
CA ALA A 306 -24.06 -7.03 5.70
C ALA A 306 -23.60 -8.10 4.71
N ALA A 307 -24.37 -9.19 4.56
CA ALA A 307 -24.03 -10.27 3.65
C ALA A 307 -23.95 -9.82 2.18
N ILE A 308 -24.79 -8.87 1.76
CA ILE A 308 -24.71 -8.25 0.43
C ILE A 308 -23.38 -7.50 0.26
N LEU A 309 -22.99 -6.67 1.24
CA LEU A 309 -21.74 -5.91 1.18
C LEU A 309 -20.50 -6.84 1.21
N GLU A 310 -20.54 -7.94 1.97
CA GLU A 310 -19.47 -8.95 1.96
C GLU A 310 -19.36 -9.66 0.61
N ARG A 311 -20.49 -9.97 -0.04
CA ARG A 311 -20.46 -10.51 -1.42
C ARG A 311 -19.88 -9.49 -2.41
N ALA A 312 -20.23 -8.22 -2.29
CA ALA A 312 -19.66 -7.17 -3.12
C ALA A 312 -18.14 -7.07 -2.93
N ALA A 313 -17.64 -7.19 -1.70
CA ALA A 313 -16.20 -7.22 -1.40
C ALA A 313 -15.50 -8.39 -2.11
N VAL A 314 -16.07 -9.60 -2.05
CA VAL A 314 -15.52 -10.79 -2.73
C VAL A 314 -15.51 -10.60 -4.25
N LEU A 315 -16.60 -10.09 -4.83
CA LEU A 315 -16.70 -9.82 -6.27
C LEU A 315 -15.66 -8.78 -6.71
N MET A 316 -15.54 -7.68 -5.97
CA MET A 316 -14.58 -6.61 -6.26
C MET A 316 -13.13 -7.08 -6.18
N GLU A 317 -12.78 -7.85 -5.14
CA GLU A 317 -11.45 -8.46 -4.99
C GLU A 317 -11.14 -9.43 -6.14
N SER A 318 -12.11 -10.24 -6.58
CA SER A 318 -11.93 -11.17 -7.70
C SER A 318 -11.74 -10.47 -9.05
N GLN A 319 -12.24 -9.24 -9.18
CA GLN A 319 -12.15 -8.42 -10.39
C GLN A 319 -10.99 -7.40 -10.34
N MET A 320 -10.12 -7.45 -9.32
CA MET A 320 -9.03 -6.50 -9.11
C MET A 320 -8.20 -6.20 -10.37
N PRO A 321 -7.73 -7.18 -11.17
CA PRO A 321 -6.95 -6.88 -12.37
C PRO A 321 -7.71 -6.04 -13.42
N THR A 322 -9.01 -6.26 -13.56
CA THR A 322 -9.87 -5.50 -14.49
C THR A 322 -10.05 -4.07 -13.98
N LEU A 323 -10.39 -3.93 -12.69
CA LEU A 323 -10.56 -2.63 -12.02
C LEU A 323 -9.28 -1.80 -12.07
N MET A 324 -8.12 -2.44 -11.85
CA MET A 324 -6.81 -1.80 -12.01
C MET A 324 -6.62 -1.23 -13.42
N GLY A 325 -7.01 -1.97 -14.47
CA GLY A 325 -6.90 -1.49 -15.85
C GLY A 325 -7.69 -0.21 -16.11
N ILE A 326 -8.87 -0.07 -15.50
CA ILE A 326 -9.68 1.15 -15.58
C ILE A 326 -9.03 2.26 -14.75
N LEU A 327 -8.69 2.00 -13.47
CA LEU A 327 -8.07 3.00 -12.58
C LEU A 327 -6.77 3.59 -13.14
N VAL A 328 -5.94 2.75 -13.77
CA VAL A 328 -4.67 3.17 -14.38
C VAL A 328 -4.91 4.08 -15.59
N ARG A 329 -5.88 3.74 -16.44
CA ARG A 329 -6.14 4.45 -17.70
C ARG A 329 -7.07 5.65 -17.54
N GLU A 330 -8.09 5.56 -16.70
CA GLU A 330 -9.08 6.62 -16.47
C GLU A 330 -8.56 7.66 -15.47
N ALA A 331 -8.04 7.21 -14.32
CA ALA A 331 -7.63 8.11 -13.23
C ALA A 331 -6.11 8.34 -13.16
N GLY A 332 -5.33 7.76 -14.08
CA GLY A 332 -3.88 7.95 -14.15
C GLY A 332 -3.09 7.30 -13.00
N LYS A 333 -3.66 6.29 -12.31
CA LYS A 333 -3.02 5.68 -11.14
C LYS A 333 -1.92 4.69 -11.50
N THR A 334 -0.81 4.71 -10.77
CA THR A 334 0.20 3.63 -10.85
C THR A 334 -0.38 2.31 -10.36
N PHE A 335 0.25 1.18 -10.70
CA PHE A 335 -0.24 -0.14 -10.28
C PHE A 335 -0.35 -0.31 -8.76
N SER A 336 0.63 0.18 -8.00
CA SER A 336 0.60 0.13 -6.53
C SER A 336 -0.60 0.90 -5.98
N ASN A 337 -0.90 2.08 -6.54
CA ASN A 337 -2.01 2.92 -6.13
C ASN A 337 -3.36 2.34 -6.55
N ALA A 338 -3.45 1.71 -7.71
CA ALA A 338 -4.65 1.02 -8.14
C ALA A 338 -4.95 -0.21 -7.25
N ILE A 339 -3.93 -1.00 -6.88
CA ILE A 339 -4.09 -2.10 -5.91
C ILE A 339 -4.58 -1.56 -4.57
N ALA A 340 -3.91 -0.53 -4.04
CA ALA A 340 -4.28 0.07 -2.75
C ALA A 340 -5.72 0.59 -2.75
N GLU A 341 -6.16 1.20 -3.84
CA GLU A 341 -7.53 1.70 -3.96
C GLU A 341 -8.58 0.60 -4.02
N VAL A 342 -8.37 -0.45 -4.83
CA VAL A 342 -9.30 -1.60 -4.84
C VAL A 342 -9.38 -2.22 -3.44
N ARG A 343 -8.24 -2.35 -2.77
CA ARG A 343 -8.17 -2.85 -1.39
C ARG A 343 -8.95 -1.99 -0.42
N GLU A 344 -8.81 -0.67 -0.49
CA GLU A 344 -9.53 0.26 0.37
C GLU A 344 -11.04 0.19 0.14
N ALA A 345 -11.50 0.06 -1.10
CA ALA A 345 -12.92 -0.18 -1.42
C ALA A 345 -13.45 -1.49 -0.81
N VAL A 346 -12.69 -2.58 -0.92
CA VAL A 346 -12.98 -3.88 -0.30
C VAL A 346 -12.99 -3.78 1.23
N ASP A 347 -12.05 -3.04 1.82
CA ASP A 347 -11.98 -2.82 3.26
C ASP A 347 -13.18 -2.03 3.76
N PHE A 348 -13.66 -1.00 3.05
CA PHE A 348 -14.90 -0.29 3.40
C PHE A 348 -16.10 -1.22 3.41
N LEU A 349 -16.25 -2.07 2.40
CA LEU A 349 -17.35 -3.03 2.29
C LEU A 349 -17.33 -4.01 3.48
N HIS A 350 -16.17 -4.62 3.77
CA HIS A 350 -16.02 -5.51 4.92
C HIS A 350 -16.21 -4.80 6.26
N TYR A 351 -15.71 -3.57 6.39
CA TYR A 351 -15.82 -2.80 7.63
C TYR A 351 -17.27 -2.45 7.93
N TYR A 352 -17.99 -1.86 6.98
CA TYR A 352 -19.39 -1.49 7.20
C TYR A 352 -20.31 -2.70 7.29
N ALA A 353 -20.00 -3.81 6.62
CA ALA A 353 -20.70 -5.08 6.82
C ALA A 353 -20.55 -5.59 8.27
N GLY A 354 -19.33 -5.53 8.83
CA GLY A 354 -19.10 -5.92 10.21
C GLY A 354 -19.87 -5.02 11.19
N GLN A 355 -19.77 -3.71 11.03
CA GLN A 355 -20.48 -2.73 11.87
C GLN A 355 -22.00 -2.95 11.86
N VAL A 356 -22.61 -3.09 10.69
CA VAL A 356 -24.08 -3.24 10.61
C VAL A 356 -24.54 -4.61 11.09
N ARG A 357 -23.77 -5.67 10.89
CA ARG A 357 -24.12 -7.01 11.40
C ARG A 357 -24.15 -7.04 12.93
N ASP A 358 -23.17 -6.39 13.55
CA ASP A 358 -22.89 -6.55 14.98
C ASP A 358 -23.64 -5.51 15.83
N ASP A 359 -23.84 -4.28 15.33
CA ASP A 359 -24.34 -3.15 16.12
C ASP A 359 -25.74 -2.61 15.72
N PHE A 360 -26.28 -2.98 14.55
CA PHE A 360 -27.54 -2.42 14.06
C PHE A 360 -28.75 -3.31 14.36
N ASP A 361 -29.83 -2.66 14.76
CA ASP A 361 -31.19 -3.19 14.83
C ASP A 361 -32.13 -2.18 14.17
N ASN A 362 -32.97 -2.64 13.23
CA ASN A 362 -33.91 -1.80 12.51
C ASN A 362 -34.95 -1.13 13.43
N GLU A 363 -35.22 -1.68 14.62
CA GLU A 363 -36.14 -1.04 15.57
C GLU A 363 -35.56 0.24 16.17
N THR A 364 -34.23 0.30 16.37
CA THR A 364 -33.53 1.40 17.03
C THR A 364 -32.80 2.32 16.05
N HIS A 365 -32.33 1.78 14.92
CA HIS A 365 -31.56 2.49 13.90
C HIS A 365 -32.39 2.65 12.63
N ARG A 366 -33.14 3.76 12.57
CA ARG A 366 -33.98 4.11 11.40
C ARG A 366 -33.14 4.85 10.35
N PRO A 367 -33.26 4.52 9.05
CA PRO A 367 -32.57 5.22 7.98
C PRO A 367 -33.13 6.63 7.81
N LEU A 368 -32.35 7.48 7.16
CA LEU A 368 -32.76 8.83 6.79
C LEU A 368 -33.78 8.82 5.64
N GLY A 369 -33.59 7.91 4.68
CA GLY A 369 -34.30 7.88 3.39
C GLY A 369 -33.31 7.89 2.23
N PRO A 370 -33.64 8.48 1.06
CA PRO A 370 -32.69 8.63 -0.04
C PRO A 370 -31.47 9.48 0.36
N VAL A 371 -30.27 8.95 0.18
CA VAL A 371 -28.99 9.63 0.42
C VAL A 371 -28.28 9.86 -0.91
N VAL A 372 -27.83 11.09 -1.13
CA VAL A 372 -27.00 11.42 -2.29
C VAL A 372 -25.53 11.27 -1.91
N CYS A 373 -24.80 10.43 -2.64
CA CYS A 373 -23.37 10.24 -2.48
C CYS A 373 -22.63 10.90 -3.66
N ILE A 374 -21.93 12.00 -3.38
CA ILE A 374 -21.10 12.73 -4.34
C ILE A 374 -19.64 12.48 -4.01
N SER A 375 -18.93 11.85 -4.94
CA SER A 375 -17.57 11.34 -4.74
C SER A 375 -16.55 12.04 -5.65
N PRO A 376 -15.27 12.07 -5.25
CA PRO A 376 -14.22 12.76 -5.99
C PRO A 376 -13.56 11.84 -7.03
N TRP A 377 -12.84 12.44 -7.97
CA TRP A 377 -12.10 11.72 -9.02
C TRP A 377 -10.79 11.10 -8.55
N ASN A 378 -10.27 11.49 -7.38
CA ASN A 378 -8.93 11.11 -6.94
C ASN A 378 -8.87 9.76 -6.21
N PHE A 379 -10.01 9.31 -5.66
CA PHE A 379 -10.25 7.94 -5.20
C PHE A 379 -11.60 7.48 -5.75
N PRO A 380 -11.67 7.31 -7.07
CA PRO A 380 -12.94 7.17 -7.78
C PRO A 380 -13.63 5.81 -7.56
N LEU A 381 -12.94 4.83 -6.95
CA LEU A 381 -13.53 3.58 -6.48
C LEU A 381 -13.63 3.56 -4.96
N ALA A 382 -12.56 3.84 -4.22
CA ALA A 382 -12.55 3.63 -2.77
C ALA A 382 -13.53 4.56 -2.02
N ILE A 383 -13.44 5.87 -2.23
CA ILE A 383 -14.32 6.83 -1.55
C ILE A 383 -15.75 6.70 -2.09
N PHE A 384 -15.90 6.47 -3.40
CA PHE A 384 -17.19 6.19 -4.03
C PHE A 384 -17.90 5.00 -3.35
N THR A 385 -17.23 3.85 -3.28
CA THR A 385 -17.76 2.65 -2.63
C THR A 385 -17.95 2.86 -1.13
N GLY A 386 -17.03 3.54 -0.43
CA GLY A 386 -17.13 3.78 1.01
C GLY A 386 -18.37 4.57 1.41
N GLN A 387 -18.64 5.69 0.73
CA GLN A 387 -19.85 6.50 0.97
C GLN A 387 -21.13 5.68 0.73
N ILE A 388 -21.18 4.98 -0.41
CA ILE A 388 -22.35 4.18 -0.82
C ILE A 388 -22.57 3.02 0.15
N ALA A 389 -21.51 2.28 0.50
CA ALA A 389 -21.58 1.13 1.38
C ALA A 389 -22.08 1.53 2.78
N ALA A 390 -21.60 2.64 3.33
CA ALA A 390 -22.09 3.16 4.61
C ALA A 390 -23.59 3.50 4.56
N ALA A 391 -24.03 4.21 3.52
CA ALA A 391 -25.43 4.58 3.36
C ALA A 391 -26.34 3.35 3.19
N LEU A 392 -25.94 2.39 2.35
CA LEU A 392 -26.65 1.13 2.14
C LEU A 392 -26.71 0.29 3.41
N ALA A 393 -25.59 0.15 4.13
CA ALA A 393 -25.51 -0.56 5.40
C ALA A 393 -26.53 -0.01 6.40
N ALA A 394 -26.61 1.32 6.52
CA ALA A 394 -27.55 2.01 7.39
C ALA A 394 -29.03 1.94 6.92
N GLY A 395 -29.33 1.23 5.83
CA GLY A 395 -30.69 1.01 5.33
C GLY A 395 -31.24 2.12 4.44
N ASN A 396 -30.38 3.02 3.94
CA ASN A 396 -30.77 4.10 3.04
C ASN A 396 -30.74 3.62 1.58
N SER A 397 -31.62 4.16 0.74
CA SER A 397 -31.43 4.13 -0.71
C SER A 397 -30.41 5.20 -1.12
N VAL A 398 -29.72 4.99 -2.24
CA VAL A 398 -28.54 5.75 -2.65
C VAL A 398 -28.66 6.25 -4.08
N LEU A 399 -28.38 7.54 -4.25
CA LEU A 399 -28.21 8.21 -5.54
C LEU A 399 -26.73 8.56 -5.67
N ALA A 400 -26.01 7.77 -6.46
CA ALA A 400 -24.57 7.83 -6.59
C ALA A 400 -24.16 8.75 -7.76
N LYS A 401 -23.52 9.87 -7.45
CA LYS A 401 -23.00 10.84 -8.42
C LYS A 401 -21.47 10.81 -8.40
N PRO A 402 -20.80 10.16 -9.36
CA PRO A 402 -19.35 10.18 -9.47
C PRO A 402 -18.83 11.52 -10.00
N ALA A 403 -17.55 11.79 -9.81
CA ALA A 403 -16.86 12.88 -10.50
C ALA A 403 -16.89 12.66 -12.02
N GLU A 404 -16.89 13.76 -12.77
CA GLU A 404 -17.02 13.76 -14.24
C GLU A 404 -15.81 13.12 -14.94
N GLN A 405 -14.64 13.19 -14.29
CA GLN A 405 -13.39 12.63 -14.79
C GLN A 405 -13.33 11.10 -14.72
N THR A 406 -14.09 10.47 -13.80
CA THR A 406 -13.95 9.04 -13.49
C THR A 406 -15.27 8.26 -13.42
N PRO A 407 -16.15 8.35 -14.45
CA PRO A 407 -17.45 7.70 -14.41
C PRO A 407 -17.41 6.19 -14.69
N LEU A 408 -16.40 5.68 -15.40
CA LEU A 408 -16.32 4.28 -15.84
C LEU A 408 -16.07 3.34 -14.66
N ILE A 409 -15.10 3.67 -13.80
CA ILE A 409 -14.83 2.87 -12.60
C ILE A 409 -16.01 2.91 -11.62
N ALA A 410 -16.70 4.04 -11.51
CA ALA A 410 -17.91 4.16 -10.70
C ALA A 410 -19.04 3.26 -11.22
N ALA A 411 -19.22 3.19 -12.55
CA ALA A 411 -20.18 2.28 -13.16
C ALA A 411 -19.85 0.80 -12.88
N GLN A 412 -18.58 0.41 -12.91
CA GLN A 412 -18.17 -0.94 -12.50
C GLN A 412 -18.44 -1.19 -11.02
N GLY A 413 -18.18 -0.22 -10.14
CA GLY A 413 -18.50 -0.32 -8.72
C GLY A 413 -20.00 -0.56 -8.46
N VAL A 414 -20.88 0.16 -9.17
CA VAL A 414 -22.34 -0.06 -9.06
C VAL A 414 -22.74 -1.40 -9.66
N ALA A 415 -22.17 -1.80 -10.80
CA ALA A 415 -22.44 -3.12 -11.39
C ALA A 415 -22.11 -4.26 -10.41
N ILE A 416 -20.99 -4.16 -9.69
CA ILE A 416 -20.60 -5.12 -8.64
C ILE A 416 -21.62 -5.14 -7.48
N LEU A 417 -22.08 -3.97 -7.03
CA LEU A 417 -23.08 -3.88 -5.95
C LEU A 417 -24.43 -4.48 -6.37
N LEU A 418 -24.85 -4.26 -7.61
CA LEU A 418 -26.07 -4.89 -8.16
C LEU A 418 -25.91 -6.41 -8.26
N GLU A 419 -24.77 -6.89 -8.77
CA GLU A 419 -24.44 -8.32 -8.84
C GLU A 419 -24.42 -8.98 -7.44
N ALA A 420 -23.95 -8.27 -6.42
CA ALA A 420 -23.94 -8.73 -5.04
C ALA A 420 -25.35 -8.85 -4.42
N GLY A 421 -26.35 -8.21 -5.02
CA GLY A 421 -27.76 -8.28 -4.62
C GLY A 421 -28.35 -7.01 -4.04
N VAL A 422 -27.69 -5.84 -4.20
CA VAL A 422 -28.36 -4.56 -3.91
C VAL A 422 -29.45 -4.35 -4.98
N PRO A 423 -30.72 -4.07 -4.61
CA PRO A 423 -31.77 -3.89 -5.61
C PRO A 423 -31.52 -2.64 -6.50
N PRO A 424 -31.82 -2.69 -7.81
CA PRO A 424 -31.60 -1.56 -8.72
C PRO A 424 -32.27 -0.23 -8.34
N GLY A 425 -33.45 -0.26 -7.71
CA GLY A 425 -34.10 0.97 -7.21
C GLY A 425 -33.52 1.49 -5.89
N VAL A 426 -32.68 0.71 -5.22
CA VAL A 426 -31.99 1.07 -3.98
C VAL A 426 -30.66 1.74 -4.25
N ILE A 427 -29.92 1.34 -5.29
CA ILE A 427 -28.70 2.01 -5.73
C ILE A 427 -28.82 2.42 -7.19
N GLN A 428 -28.67 3.72 -7.45
CA GLN A 428 -28.75 4.25 -8.81
C GLN A 428 -27.54 5.13 -9.12
N LEU A 429 -26.92 4.90 -10.28
CA LEU A 429 -25.78 5.70 -10.77
C LEU A 429 -26.30 6.85 -11.64
N LEU A 430 -25.83 8.05 -11.35
CA LEU A 430 -26.18 9.27 -12.09
C LEU A 430 -24.89 10.01 -12.49
N PRO A 431 -24.22 9.59 -13.57
CA PRO A 431 -23.08 10.33 -14.12
C PRO A 431 -23.55 11.70 -14.62
N GLY A 432 -22.72 12.72 -14.52
CA GLY A 432 -23.00 14.05 -15.07
C GLY A 432 -22.35 15.17 -14.29
N ARG A 433 -22.64 16.41 -14.67
CA ARG A 433 -21.95 17.55 -14.08
C ARG A 433 -22.39 17.92 -12.67
N GLY A 434 -21.48 18.53 -11.92
CA GLY A 434 -21.76 19.06 -10.59
C GLY A 434 -22.88 20.12 -10.62
N GLU A 435 -22.80 21.06 -11.55
CA GLU A 435 -23.74 22.18 -11.70
C GLU A 435 -25.13 21.78 -12.23
N THR A 436 -25.26 20.60 -12.85
CA THR A 436 -26.53 20.08 -13.36
C THR A 436 -27.05 18.95 -12.47
N VAL A 437 -26.52 17.74 -12.63
CA VAL A 437 -26.97 16.54 -11.92
C VAL A 437 -26.76 16.66 -10.41
N GLY A 438 -25.59 17.13 -9.98
CA GLY A 438 -25.27 17.30 -8.55
C GLY A 438 -26.19 18.33 -7.87
N ALA A 439 -26.40 19.48 -8.52
CA ALA A 439 -27.30 20.53 -8.04
C ALA A 439 -28.76 20.07 -8.01
N ALA A 440 -29.24 19.41 -9.06
CA ALA A 440 -30.61 18.88 -9.13
C ALA A 440 -30.88 17.88 -7.99
N LEU A 441 -29.95 16.96 -7.73
CA LEU A 441 -30.06 16.01 -6.63
C LEU A 441 -30.09 16.69 -5.26
N THR A 442 -29.14 17.58 -5.01
CA THR A 442 -28.97 18.19 -3.67
C THR A 442 -29.99 19.26 -3.34
N SER A 443 -30.67 19.82 -4.35
CA SER A 443 -31.78 20.76 -4.17
C SER A 443 -33.14 20.09 -3.93
N ASP A 444 -33.31 18.82 -4.29
CA ASP A 444 -34.60 18.14 -4.22
C ASP A 444 -34.95 17.70 -2.78
N GLU A 445 -36.10 18.15 -2.26
CA GLU A 445 -36.57 17.93 -0.88
C GLU A 445 -36.67 16.45 -0.46
N ARG A 446 -36.81 15.54 -1.43
CA ARG A 446 -36.92 14.09 -1.17
C ARG A 446 -35.61 13.47 -0.70
N VAL A 447 -34.47 14.13 -0.96
CA VAL A 447 -33.17 13.71 -0.43
C VAL A 447 -33.09 13.95 1.07
N ARG A 448 -32.66 12.95 1.83
CA ARG A 448 -32.69 12.96 3.29
C ARG A 448 -31.31 12.93 3.94
N GLY A 449 -30.25 12.81 3.14
CA GLY A 449 -28.87 13.01 3.56
C GLY A 449 -27.96 13.24 2.36
N VAL A 450 -26.84 13.92 2.59
CA VAL A 450 -25.80 14.14 1.58
C VAL A 450 -24.46 13.67 2.14
N MET A 451 -23.78 12.81 1.41
CA MET A 451 -22.39 12.44 1.64
C MET A 451 -21.56 13.03 0.51
N PHE A 452 -20.65 13.92 0.85
CA PHE A 452 -19.81 14.66 -0.09
C PHE A 452 -18.34 14.51 0.28
N THR A 453 -17.51 14.23 -0.73
CA THR A 453 -16.07 14.37 -0.60
C THR A 453 -15.53 15.14 -1.80
N GLY A 454 -14.83 16.25 -1.53
CA GLY A 454 -14.37 17.17 -2.57
C GLY A 454 -13.84 18.49 -1.99
N SER A 455 -13.96 19.59 -2.74
CA SER A 455 -13.42 20.88 -2.29
C SER A 455 -14.26 21.55 -1.20
N THR A 456 -13.61 22.34 -0.35
CA THR A 456 -14.28 23.12 0.70
C THR A 456 -15.26 24.13 0.11
N GLU A 457 -14.96 24.70 -1.06
CA GLU A 457 -15.86 25.63 -1.75
C GLU A 457 -17.20 24.96 -2.11
N VAL A 458 -17.17 23.76 -2.69
CA VAL A 458 -18.39 23.03 -3.07
C VAL A 458 -19.14 22.54 -1.83
N ALA A 459 -18.44 22.04 -0.81
CA ALA A 459 -19.07 21.65 0.46
C ALA A 459 -19.81 22.82 1.11
N THR A 460 -19.24 24.02 1.07
CA THR A 460 -19.88 25.24 1.61
C THR A 460 -21.15 25.61 0.84
N LEU A 461 -21.14 25.45 -0.50
CA LEU A 461 -22.33 25.66 -1.32
C LEU A 461 -23.42 24.62 -0.99
N LEU A 462 -23.05 23.35 -0.86
CA LEU A 462 -23.96 22.28 -0.48
C LEU A 462 -24.58 22.53 0.89
N GLN A 463 -23.78 22.90 1.88
CA GLN A 463 -24.25 23.25 3.22
C GLN A 463 -25.30 24.36 3.17
N ARG A 464 -25.05 25.44 2.42
CA ARG A 464 -26.00 26.54 2.26
C ARG A 464 -27.30 26.09 1.59
N ASN A 465 -27.20 25.27 0.55
CA ASN A 465 -28.36 24.78 -0.20
C ASN A 465 -29.28 23.92 0.66
N ILE A 466 -28.73 23.16 1.60
CA ILE A 466 -29.54 22.26 2.45
C ILE A 466 -29.92 22.84 3.81
N ALA A 467 -29.34 23.97 4.23
CA ALA A 467 -29.47 24.48 5.59
C ALA A 467 -30.92 24.76 6.04
N SER A 468 -31.79 25.16 5.11
CA SER A 468 -33.20 25.45 5.41
C SER A 468 -34.11 24.22 5.34
N ARG A 469 -33.58 23.05 4.97
CA ARG A 469 -34.37 21.85 4.74
C ARG A 469 -34.55 21.07 6.03
N LEU A 470 -35.81 20.80 6.36
CA LEU A 470 -36.21 20.02 7.52
C LEU A 470 -37.02 18.82 7.08
N ASP A 471 -36.89 17.73 7.82
CA ASP A 471 -37.77 16.57 7.67
C ASP A 471 -39.15 16.78 8.34
N PRO A 472 -40.11 15.84 8.18
CA PRO A 472 -41.42 15.96 8.81
C PRO A 472 -41.39 16.03 10.36
N GLN A 473 -40.27 15.68 10.99
CA GLN A 473 -40.03 15.78 12.42
C GLN A 473 -39.25 17.06 12.79
N GLY A 474 -38.99 17.96 11.84
CA GLY A 474 -38.27 19.20 12.05
C GLY A 474 -36.75 19.04 12.17
N ARG A 475 -36.18 17.91 11.75
CA ARG A 475 -34.73 17.64 11.82
C ARG A 475 -34.02 18.08 10.54
N PRO A 476 -32.83 18.69 10.62
CA PRO A 476 -32.09 19.12 9.44
C PRO A 476 -31.61 17.94 8.60
N THR A 477 -31.50 18.14 7.28
CA THR A 477 -30.85 17.17 6.38
C THR A 477 -29.36 17.03 6.75
N PRO A 478 -28.88 15.84 7.14
CA PRO A 478 -27.47 15.64 7.47
C PRO A 478 -26.57 15.81 6.25
N LEU A 479 -25.43 16.47 6.45
CA LEU A 479 -24.32 16.56 5.51
C LEU A 479 -23.07 15.98 6.15
N ILE A 480 -22.50 14.95 5.53
CA ILE A 480 -21.16 14.47 5.81
C ILE A 480 -20.27 15.04 4.71
N ALA A 481 -19.40 15.99 5.04
CA ALA A 481 -18.52 16.66 4.10
C ALA A 481 -17.06 16.45 4.50
N GLU A 482 -16.37 15.60 3.75
CA GLU A 482 -14.91 15.44 3.85
C GLU A 482 -14.25 16.36 2.81
N THR A 483 -13.44 17.31 3.27
CA THR A 483 -12.84 18.32 2.40
C THR A 483 -11.31 18.29 2.44
N GLY A 484 -10.69 19.01 1.51
CA GLY A 484 -9.23 19.08 1.36
C GLY A 484 -8.45 19.47 2.62
N GLY A 485 -7.12 19.44 2.52
CA GLY A 485 -6.23 19.59 3.67
C GLY A 485 -4.95 20.36 3.37
N MET A 486 -4.42 21.06 4.38
CA MET A 486 -3.10 21.67 4.35
C MET A 486 -2.12 20.87 5.21
N ASN A 487 -1.85 19.62 4.79
CA ASN A 487 -1.13 18.66 5.63
C ASN A 487 0.34 19.06 5.77
N ALA A 488 0.83 19.02 7.00
CA ALA A 488 2.22 19.34 7.33
C ALA A 488 2.94 18.16 7.99
N MET A 489 4.24 18.05 7.72
CA MET A 489 5.16 17.12 8.40
C MET A 489 6.26 17.94 9.06
N ILE A 490 6.44 17.76 10.37
CA ILE A 490 7.46 18.46 11.15
C ILE A 490 8.63 17.50 11.38
N VAL A 491 9.83 17.92 10.99
CA VAL A 491 11.05 17.15 11.09
C VAL A 491 12.05 17.91 11.95
N ASP A 492 12.38 17.32 13.10
CA ASP A 492 13.40 17.86 14.00
C ASP A 492 14.78 17.24 13.73
N SER A 493 15.80 17.73 14.43
CA SER A 493 17.19 17.28 14.25
C SER A 493 17.46 15.85 14.75
N SER A 494 16.50 15.17 15.36
CA SER A 494 16.64 13.78 15.82
C SER A 494 16.16 12.76 14.78
N ALA A 495 15.43 13.21 13.76
CA ALA A 495 14.91 12.34 12.71
C ALA A 495 16.04 11.80 11.82
N LEU A 496 15.88 10.54 11.38
CA LEU A 496 16.79 9.94 10.40
C LEU A 496 16.46 10.47 9.00
N THR A 497 17.39 11.19 8.39
CA THR A 497 17.22 11.86 7.09
C THR A 497 16.72 10.92 6.00
N GLU A 498 17.28 9.71 5.89
CA GLU A 498 16.91 8.73 4.87
C GLU A 498 15.44 8.31 4.98
N GLN A 499 14.95 8.11 6.20
CA GLN A 499 13.56 7.76 6.43
C GLN A 499 12.64 8.95 6.09
N VAL A 500 13.00 10.15 6.56
CA VAL A 500 12.26 11.38 6.25
C VAL A 500 12.13 11.57 4.75
N VAL A 501 13.21 11.42 3.99
CA VAL A 501 13.20 11.64 2.54
C VAL A 501 12.27 10.65 1.84
N ILE A 502 12.32 9.37 2.20
CA ILE A 502 11.42 8.34 1.63
C ILE A 502 9.96 8.67 1.96
N ASP A 503 9.67 8.99 3.22
CA ASP A 503 8.32 9.29 3.68
C ASP A 503 7.78 10.58 3.03
N VAL A 504 8.63 11.59 2.84
CA VAL A 504 8.28 12.85 2.14
C VAL A 504 7.98 12.61 0.67
N LEU A 505 8.82 11.84 -0.05
CA LEU A 505 8.57 11.52 -1.45
C LEU A 505 7.22 10.81 -1.64
N ALA A 506 6.98 9.77 -0.84
CA ALA A 506 5.72 9.03 -0.86
C ALA A 506 4.54 9.94 -0.49
N SER A 507 4.67 10.79 0.53
CA SER A 507 3.56 11.61 1.00
C SER A 507 3.24 12.79 0.07
N ALA A 508 4.25 13.38 -0.59
CA ALA A 508 4.07 14.59 -1.39
C ALA A 508 3.77 14.31 -2.88
N PHE A 509 4.38 13.24 -3.44
CA PHE A 509 4.41 13.04 -4.88
C PHE A 509 3.70 11.75 -5.36
N ASP A 510 3.42 10.80 -4.46
CA ASP A 510 2.59 9.64 -4.81
C ASP A 510 1.23 10.10 -5.37
N SER A 511 0.74 9.39 -6.40
CA SER A 511 -0.49 9.77 -7.12
C SER A 511 -0.45 11.21 -7.65
N ALA A 512 0.74 11.69 -8.03
CA ALA A 512 0.99 13.08 -8.40
C ALA A 512 0.52 14.10 -7.34
N GLY A 513 0.59 13.75 -6.05
CA GLY A 513 0.14 14.60 -4.95
C GLY A 513 -1.38 14.84 -4.92
N GLN A 514 -2.18 14.05 -5.66
CA GLN A 514 -3.63 14.21 -5.75
C GLN A 514 -4.38 13.46 -4.64
N ARG A 515 -3.84 13.44 -3.42
CA ARG A 515 -4.50 12.87 -2.23
C ARG A 515 -4.87 14.02 -1.29
N CYS A 516 -6.05 13.95 -0.66
CA CYS A 516 -6.42 14.91 0.39
C CYS A 516 -5.47 14.83 1.60
N SER A 517 -4.79 13.69 1.78
CA SER A 517 -3.75 13.44 2.79
C SER A 517 -2.33 13.76 2.32
N ALA A 518 -2.13 14.21 1.08
CA ALA A 518 -0.79 14.46 0.56
C ALA A 518 -0.08 15.57 1.36
N LEU A 519 1.22 15.40 1.56
CA LEU A 519 2.07 16.36 2.26
C LEU A 519 2.19 17.64 1.45
N ARG A 520 1.65 18.75 1.99
CA ARG A 520 1.69 20.07 1.36
C ARG A 520 2.86 20.91 1.87
N VAL A 521 3.19 20.77 3.15
CA VAL A 521 4.23 21.57 3.82
C VAL A 521 5.17 20.72 4.67
N LEU A 522 6.44 20.67 4.30
CA LEU A 522 7.50 20.09 5.12
C LEU A 522 8.15 21.18 5.98
N CYS A 523 8.03 21.05 7.30
CA CYS A 523 8.64 21.95 8.26
C CYS A 523 9.96 21.33 8.75
N LEU A 524 11.09 21.88 8.31
CA LEU A 524 12.42 21.38 8.68
C LEU A 524 13.04 22.23 9.78
N GLN A 525 13.57 21.60 10.81
CA GLN A 525 14.40 22.28 11.78
C GLN A 525 15.67 22.80 11.10
N GLU A 526 16.01 24.07 11.36
CA GLU A 526 17.10 24.81 10.70
C GLU A 526 18.41 24.01 10.63
N GLU A 527 18.82 23.37 11.73
CA GLU A 527 20.10 22.69 11.85
C GLU A 527 20.27 21.48 10.90
N VAL A 528 19.18 20.89 10.42
CA VAL A 528 19.21 19.72 9.52
C VAL A 528 18.66 20.02 8.12
N ALA A 529 18.10 21.22 7.91
CA ALA A 529 17.35 21.55 6.70
C ALA A 529 18.17 21.35 5.42
N ASP A 530 19.39 21.87 5.36
CA ASP A 530 20.20 21.83 4.13
C ASP A 530 20.65 20.41 3.75
N HIS A 531 21.00 19.59 4.74
CA HIS A 531 21.36 18.19 4.52
C HIS A 531 20.15 17.39 4.01
N THR A 532 19.00 17.54 4.67
CA THR A 532 17.75 16.88 4.26
C THR A 532 17.28 17.33 2.89
N LEU A 533 17.33 18.63 2.59
CA LEU A 533 16.97 19.17 1.28
C LEU A 533 17.88 18.67 0.17
N THR A 534 19.18 18.52 0.45
CA THR A 534 20.14 17.96 -0.52
C THR A 534 19.78 16.52 -0.88
N MET A 535 19.54 15.68 0.13
CA MET A 535 19.14 14.29 -0.08
C MET A 535 17.76 14.19 -0.76
N LEU A 536 16.79 15.02 -0.35
CA LEU A 536 15.46 15.06 -0.94
C LEU A 536 15.48 15.42 -2.43
N ARG A 537 16.23 16.47 -2.82
CA ARG A 537 16.37 16.85 -4.24
C ARG A 537 17.05 15.75 -5.06
N GLY A 538 18.06 15.09 -4.50
CA GLY A 538 18.69 13.93 -5.11
C GLY A 538 17.68 12.80 -5.34
N ALA A 539 16.88 12.47 -4.33
CA ALA A 539 15.87 11.43 -4.43
C ALA A 539 14.72 11.79 -5.39
N MET A 540 14.29 13.06 -5.44
CA MET A 540 13.35 13.57 -6.45
C MET A 540 13.86 13.35 -7.88
N SER A 541 15.17 13.52 -8.10
CA SER A 541 15.79 13.33 -9.43
C SER A 541 15.77 11.88 -9.90
N GLU A 542 15.58 10.91 -8.99
CA GLU A 542 15.49 9.49 -9.34
C GLU A 542 14.06 9.03 -9.65
N CYS A 543 13.04 9.81 -9.27
CA CYS A 543 11.64 9.51 -9.53
C CYS A 543 11.36 9.52 -11.05
N ARG A 544 10.75 8.45 -11.55
CA ARG A 544 10.31 8.35 -12.93
C ARG A 544 8.85 8.81 -13.07
N MET A 545 8.65 9.93 -13.78
CA MET A 545 7.33 10.42 -14.15
C MET A 545 6.97 9.97 -15.56
N GLY A 546 5.81 9.35 -15.78
CA GLY A 546 5.43 8.85 -17.10
C GLY A 546 4.09 8.12 -17.14
N ASN A 547 3.82 7.39 -18.22
CA ASN A 547 2.59 6.62 -18.34
C ASN A 547 2.46 5.58 -17.21
N PRO A 548 1.35 5.59 -16.43
CA PRO A 548 1.19 4.72 -15.27
C PRO A 548 0.93 3.25 -15.61
N GLY A 549 0.69 2.92 -16.88
CA GLY A 549 0.62 1.54 -17.39
C GLY A 549 1.97 0.80 -17.39
N ARG A 550 3.05 1.43 -16.91
CA ARG A 550 4.39 0.85 -16.80
C ARG A 550 4.74 0.63 -15.34
N LEU A 551 5.21 -0.57 -14.99
CA LEU A 551 5.61 -0.91 -13.61
C LEU A 551 6.72 0.01 -13.05
N THR A 552 7.52 0.59 -13.94
CA THR A 552 8.64 1.47 -13.57
C THR A 552 8.24 2.93 -13.31
N THR A 553 6.97 3.30 -13.51
CA THR A 553 6.49 4.67 -13.30
C THR A 553 6.19 4.90 -11.82
N ASP A 554 6.83 5.91 -11.23
CA ASP A 554 6.59 6.32 -9.85
C ASP A 554 5.48 7.38 -9.75
N ILE A 555 5.43 8.31 -10.72
CA ILE A 555 4.52 9.46 -10.71
C ILE A 555 3.75 9.51 -12.05
N GLY A 556 2.42 9.43 -11.97
CA GLY A 556 1.51 9.53 -13.11
C GLY A 556 1.17 10.97 -13.50
N PRO A 557 0.20 11.18 -14.43
CA PRO A 557 -0.32 12.50 -14.78
C PRO A 557 -1.22 13.06 -13.66
N VAL A 558 -1.49 14.36 -13.72
CA VAL A 558 -2.65 14.96 -13.04
C VAL A 558 -3.93 14.72 -13.85
N ILE A 559 -5.09 14.78 -13.20
CA ILE A 559 -6.34 14.22 -13.74
C ILE A 559 -6.79 14.85 -15.07
N ASP A 560 -6.61 16.16 -15.26
CA ASP A 560 -7.04 16.87 -16.46
C ASP A 560 -6.21 18.15 -16.71
N ALA A 561 -6.54 18.84 -17.81
CA ALA A 561 -5.83 20.04 -18.24
C ALA A 561 -6.08 21.24 -17.31
N GLU A 562 -7.26 21.35 -16.71
CA GLU A 562 -7.58 22.42 -15.78
C GLU A 562 -6.76 22.28 -14.49
N ALA A 563 -6.66 21.06 -13.95
CA ALA A 563 -5.80 20.75 -12.82
C ALA A 563 -4.34 21.11 -13.13
N LYS A 564 -3.83 20.69 -14.29
CA LYS A 564 -2.47 21.03 -14.74
C LYS A 564 -2.24 22.54 -14.77
N GLU A 565 -3.13 23.28 -15.43
CA GLU A 565 -2.99 24.74 -15.57
C GLU A 565 -3.01 25.43 -14.21
N ASN A 566 -3.92 25.04 -13.31
CA ASN A 566 -4.01 25.62 -11.98
C ASN A 566 -2.74 25.38 -11.14
N ILE A 567 -2.17 24.18 -11.21
CA ILE A 567 -0.92 23.85 -10.52
C ILE A 567 0.26 24.63 -11.12
N GLU A 568 0.40 24.65 -12.45
CA GLU A 568 1.47 25.37 -13.14
C GLU A 568 1.41 26.87 -12.85
N ARG A 569 0.19 27.45 -12.81
CA ARG A 569 -0.03 28.86 -12.44
C ARG A 569 0.47 29.16 -11.03
N HIS A 570 0.21 28.28 -10.06
CA HIS A 570 0.75 28.43 -8.70
C HIS A 570 2.28 28.38 -8.67
N ILE A 571 2.88 27.43 -9.38
CA ILE A 571 4.35 27.29 -9.48
C ILE A 571 4.97 28.56 -10.07
N GLN A 572 4.41 29.09 -11.16
CA GLN A 572 4.88 30.34 -11.76
C GLN A 572 4.69 31.54 -10.84
N ALA A 573 3.57 31.62 -10.12
CA ALA A 573 3.33 32.70 -9.16
C ALA A 573 4.37 32.70 -8.03
N MET A 574 4.75 31.53 -7.50
CA MET A 574 5.80 31.43 -6.49
C MET A 574 7.19 31.78 -7.04
N ARG A 575 7.50 31.35 -8.27
CA ARG A 575 8.72 31.75 -8.96
C ARG A 575 8.79 33.27 -9.16
N ALA A 576 7.69 33.90 -9.57
CA ALA A 576 7.59 35.35 -9.75
C ALA A 576 7.75 36.14 -8.44
N LYS A 577 7.39 35.54 -7.30
CA LYS A 577 7.65 36.08 -5.95
C LYS A 577 9.11 35.93 -5.49
N GLY A 578 9.98 35.32 -6.29
CA GLY A 578 11.39 35.11 -5.97
C GLY A 578 11.66 33.88 -5.10
N ARG A 579 10.69 32.96 -4.97
CA ARG A 579 10.86 31.70 -4.21
C ARG A 579 11.77 30.73 -4.97
N THR A 580 12.56 29.96 -4.23
CA THR A 580 13.36 28.87 -4.80
C THR A 580 12.42 27.75 -5.21
N VAL A 581 12.37 27.46 -6.51
CA VAL A 581 11.57 26.39 -7.10
C VAL A 581 12.50 25.34 -7.70
N TYR A 582 12.44 24.12 -7.19
CA TYR A 582 13.19 22.98 -7.70
C TYR A 582 12.24 21.97 -8.34
N GLN A 583 12.52 21.58 -9.58
CA GLN A 583 11.77 20.57 -10.32
C GLN A 583 12.78 19.59 -10.93
N ALA A 584 12.60 18.30 -10.66
CA ALA A 584 13.46 17.27 -11.22
C ALA A 584 12.70 15.95 -11.34
N VAL A 585 13.04 15.21 -12.39
CA VAL A 585 12.59 13.84 -12.65
C VAL A 585 13.74 13.10 -13.33
N ARG A 586 13.74 11.78 -13.23
CA ARG A 586 14.69 10.95 -13.95
C ARG A 586 14.48 11.10 -15.46
N GLU A 587 15.54 11.51 -16.17
CA GLU A 587 15.45 11.70 -17.61
C GLU A 587 15.19 10.38 -18.36
N ASN A 588 14.15 10.40 -19.20
CA ASN A 588 13.83 9.32 -20.12
C ASN A 588 13.24 9.91 -21.40
N SER A 589 13.81 9.55 -22.56
CA SER A 589 13.44 10.14 -23.84
C SER A 589 12.05 9.74 -24.34
N GLU A 590 11.53 8.59 -23.89
CA GLU A 590 10.19 8.13 -24.18
C GLU A 590 9.17 8.91 -23.37
N ASP A 591 9.37 8.98 -22.05
CA ASP A 591 8.47 9.68 -21.14
C ASP A 591 8.41 11.19 -21.49
N ALA A 592 9.55 11.80 -21.86
CA ALA A 592 9.61 13.21 -22.29
C ALA A 592 8.78 13.54 -23.56
N ARG A 593 8.44 12.55 -24.38
CA ARG A 593 7.52 12.73 -25.51
C ARG A 593 6.07 12.69 -25.04
N GLU A 594 5.75 11.78 -24.12
CA GLU A 594 4.42 11.63 -23.52
C GLU A 594 4.02 12.89 -22.72
N TRP A 595 4.97 13.49 -21.98
CA TRP A 595 4.72 14.71 -21.20
C TRP A 595 4.18 15.90 -22.00
N ARG A 596 4.46 15.95 -23.31
CA ARG A 596 3.99 17.02 -24.20
C ARG A 596 2.53 16.89 -24.58
N HIS A 597 1.97 15.69 -24.47
CA HIS A 597 0.62 15.38 -24.92
C HIS A 597 -0.29 15.12 -23.72
N GLY A 598 0.17 14.37 -22.72
CA GLY A 598 -0.57 14.13 -21.48
C GLY A 598 -0.53 15.29 -20.49
N THR A 599 -1.31 15.16 -19.41
CA THR A 599 -1.45 16.15 -18.35
C THR A 599 -0.43 15.92 -17.23
N PHE A 600 0.86 16.04 -17.53
CA PHE A 600 1.94 15.85 -16.55
C PHE A 600 2.40 17.17 -15.90
N VAL A 601 2.66 17.13 -14.59
CA VAL A 601 3.31 18.21 -13.83
C VAL A 601 4.51 17.62 -13.09
N PRO A 602 5.74 18.12 -13.31
CA PRO A 602 6.91 17.62 -12.59
C PRO A 602 6.78 17.78 -11.07
N PRO A 603 7.22 16.80 -10.25
CA PRO A 603 7.32 16.98 -8.81
C PRO A 603 8.16 18.21 -8.50
N THR A 604 7.58 19.08 -7.69
CA THR A 604 8.06 20.43 -7.46
C THR A 604 8.26 20.67 -5.98
N LEU A 605 9.42 21.19 -5.60
CA LEU A 605 9.73 21.66 -4.26
C LEU A 605 9.86 23.18 -4.28
N ILE A 606 9.14 23.86 -3.38
CA ILE A 606 9.14 25.33 -3.25
C ILE A 606 9.54 25.71 -1.81
N GLU A 607 10.61 26.47 -1.65
CA GLU A 607 10.99 27.01 -0.34
C GLU A 607 10.23 28.32 -0.07
N LEU A 608 9.52 28.36 1.06
CA LEU A 608 8.76 29.53 1.53
C LEU A 608 9.50 30.22 2.68
N ASP A 609 9.28 31.53 2.84
CA ASP A 609 9.81 32.26 4.00
C ASP A 609 8.98 31.95 5.25
N SER A 610 7.68 31.80 5.07
CA SER A 610 6.75 31.46 6.14
C SER A 610 5.57 30.62 5.65
N PHE A 611 4.93 29.93 6.59
CA PHE A 611 3.73 29.14 6.33
C PHE A 611 2.59 29.98 5.75
N ASP A 612 2.48 31.25 6.17
CA ASP A 612 1.38 32.16 5.80
C ASP A 612 1.30 32.48 4.31
N GLU A 613 2.35 32.20 3.53
CA GLU A 613 2.34 32.39 2.08
C GLU A 613 1.38 31.44 1.36
N LEU A 614 1.05 30.31 1.98
CA LEU A 614 0.16 29.31 1.42
C LEU A 614 -1.28 29.52 1.92
N LYS A 615 -2.11 30.13 1.07
CA LYS A 615 -3.50 30.49 1.41
C LYS A 615 -4.55 29.47 1.01
N LYS A 616 -4.21 28.58 0.08
CA LYS A 616 -5.12 27.59 -0.51
C LYS A 616 -4.38 26.31 -0.79
N GLU A 617 -5.10 25.19 -0.78
CA GLU A 617 -4.56 23.90 -1.18
C GLU A 617 -4.15 23.93 -2.66
N VAL A 618 -3.02 23.31 -2.95
CA VAL A 618 -2.53 23.06 -4.30
C VAL A 618 -2.59 21.56 -4.53
N PHE A 619 -3.59 21.10 -5.27
CA PHE A 619 -3.91 19.69 -5.42
C PHE A 619 -3.07 19.03 -6.52
N GLY A 620 -1.76 18.93 -6.29
CA GLY A 620 -0.80 18.39 -7.26
C GLY A 620 0.55 18.06 -6.61
N PRO A 621 1.57 17.71 -7.41
CA PRO A 621 2.85 17.23 -6.90
C PRO A 621 3.76 18.42 -6.51
N VAL A 622 3.27 19.26 -5.59
CA VAL A 622 3.94 20.49 -5.12
C VAL A 622 4.14 20.43 -3.62
N LEU A 623 5.38 20.24 -3.20
CA LEU A 623 5.81 20.28 -1.82
C LEU A 623 6.33 21.68 -1.48
N HIS A 624 5.82 22.28 -0.41
CA HIS A 624 6.38 23.51 0.14
C HIS A 624 7.30 23.16 1.32
N VAL A 625 8.38 23.91 1.50
CA VAL A 625 9.31 23.73 2.62
C VAL A 625 9.43 25.03 3.40
N VAL A 626 9.29 24.93 4.72
CA VAL A 626 9.52 26.03 5.66
C VAL A 626 10.58 25.59 6.66
N ARG A 627 11.56 26.46 6.93
CA ARG A 627 12.54 26.24 8.00
C ARG A 627 12.01 26.79 9.33
N TYR A 628 12.27 26.12 10.44
CA TYR A 628 11.92 26.61 11.76
C TYR A 628 13.06 26.49 12.77
N ASN A 629 13.10 27.44 13.71
CA ASN A 629 14.03 27.39 14.84
C ASN A 629 13.40 26.63 16.01
N ARG A 630 14.11 25.64 16.56
CA ARG A 630 13.63 24.79 17.66
C ARG A 630 13.16 25.57 18.89
N LYS A 631 13.77 26.73 19.18
CA LYS A 631 13.39 27.61 20.31
C LYS A 631 12.06 28.32 20.09
N ARG A 632 11.63 28.47 18.84
CA ARG A 632 10.34 29.06 18.43
C ARG A 632 9.30 27.99 18.07
N ALA A 633 9.60 26.70 18.29
CA ALA A 633 8.73 25.59 17.91
C ALA A 633 7.30 25.69 18.50
N GLY A 634 7.14 26.27 19.70
CA GLY A 634 5.83 26.51 20.32
C GLY A 634 5.00 27.63 19.68
N GLN A 635 5.60 28.47 18.83
CA GLN A 635 4.92 29.50 18.04
C GLN A 635 4.50 28.97 16.67
N THR A 636 5.28 28.08 16.05
CA THR A 636 4.95 27.42 14.77
C THR A 636 3.77 26.44 14.84
N GLY A 637 3.37 26.00 16.04
CA GLY A 637 2.16 25.20 16.26
C GLY A 637 0.90 26.02 16.58
N ARG A 638 1.02 27.35 16.69
CA ARG A 638 -0.10 28.28 16.82
C ARG A 638 -0.28 28.98 15.48
N ALA A 639 -1.07 28.38 14.60
CA ALA A 639 -1.79 29.18 13.63
C ALA A 639 -2.81 30.00 14.45
N ASP A 640 -2.61 31.31 14.53
CA ASP A 640 -3.63 32.23 15.04
C ASP A 640 -4.83 32.29 14.08
#